data_AF-A0A9P4YBA4-F1
#
_entry.id   AF-A0A9P4YBA4-F1
#
_cell.length_a   1.000
_cell.length_b   1.000
_cell.length_c   1.000
_cell.angle_alpha   90.00
_cell.angle_beta   90.00
_cell.angle_gamma   90.00
#
_symmetry.space_group_name_H-M   'P 1'
#
loop_
_entity.id
_entity.type
_entity.pdbx_description
1 polymer ?
#
loop_
_entity_poly.entity_id
_entity_poly.type
_entity_poly.pdbx_seq_one_letter_code
_entity_poly.pdbx_strand_id
1 'polypeptide(L)'
;DEASPLLSSASSSHEQHGFLAPGRPRAADRDEFQSTKSIWYLILLTISIGGLQIAWSVEMSNGSPYLLSLGLSKSLMALVWIAGPLTGTLVQPYVGMLSDRCRISWGKRKPFMLGGAVATMASLMILAWSKDIVGGFLSLFGADPASQGVKVTVIVFAVLWVYILDFSINTVQAAIRAFIVDCAPAHQQEAANAMASRITGVGNIVGYIAGYLDLPKIMWWLGDSQFKCLCAIASVALGCTVLLSMVIKERDPRLEGPKQASRQPGVFSFFIKLFTSIKRLPPQTKKVCIVQFCAWIGFFPMLFYTSSYIGEIYVQPYLEENPHMTPEEVDQLYEKATRVGTFALLIFAITSLTTNVFLPFFIAPTYDSQPVGEAPGEGPSTSLHTYGGENNSKSWTDRLIIPGLTLRRAWMFSQLLFMVSMLCTVIVRTVPAATVLVGLVGITWALTLWAPFAIISAEISRRDALARQRKQASSSTTGPAAGPSSSSSIPASAAGPSRFDGYTSDQDHKLDDDDDEHETDQAGVILGIHNMAIAAPQIIATVGSSLIFKIFQKPRGTPGDHSIAIVMAIGGVTVGASAWFIHLIRDEAEEGPSYSAVDTMEAGEGEQQQQAGATLRQSMEGLATTASAGTKSFSRRSLDRATLVRNKSSSGLD
;
A
#
# COMPACT_ATOMS: atom_id res chain seq x y z
N ASP A 1 46.80 34.86 -15.38
CA ASP A 1 46.51 35.43 -14.05
C ASP A 1 45.84 34.32 -13.24
N GLU A 2 46.63 33.34 -12.82
CA GLU A 2 47.17 33.19 -11.44
C GLU A 2 46.05 33.00 -10.40
N ALA A 3 46.02 32.01 -9.50
CA ALA A 3 46.62 30.70 -9.31
C ALA A 3 45.80 30.07 -8.16
N SER A 4 45.55 28.76 -8.21
CA SER A 4 45.06 27.94 -7.06
C SER A 4 46.20 27.78 -6.01
N PRO A 5 46.13 27.00 -4.91
CA PRO A 5 45.07 26.53 -3.98
C PRO A 5 45.49 26.74 -2.48
N LEU A 6 44.76 26.12 -1.52
CA LEU A 6 45.24 25.50 -0.25
C LEU A 6 44.77 26.03 1.13
N LEU A 7 44.41 25.02 1.95
CA LEU A 7 44.48 24.86 3.41
C LEU A 7 43.23 25.13 4.27
N SER A 8 42.68 24.01 4.72
CA SER A 8 41.98 23.81 5.99
C SER A 8 42.85 24.16 7.20
N SER A 9 42.24 24.68 8.26
CA SER A 9 42.68 24.39 9.63
C SER A 9 41.48 24.32 10.58
N ALA A 10 41.45 23.24 11.34
CA ALA A 10 40.47 22.94 12.38
C ALA A 10 40.59 23.86 13.62
N SER A 11 39.49 23.91 14.37
CA SER A 11 39.37 24.10 15.83
C SER A 11 40.06 25.30 16.50
N SER A 12 39.26 26.18 17.12
CA SER A 12 39.03 26.18 18.59
C SER A 12 38.62 27.57 19.08
N SER A 13 37.48 27.62 19.78
CA SER A 13 37.17 28.50 20.91
C SER A 13 37.84 29.88 21.00
N HIS A 14 37.05 30.93 20.80
CA HIS A 14 37.05 32.07 21.72
C HIS A 14 35.68 32.76 21.72
N GLU A 15 35.05 32.77 22.89
CA GLU A 15 33.92 33.64 23.21
C GLU A 15 34.32 35.10 23.01
N GLN A 16 33.47 35.87 22.32
CA GLN A 16 33.38 37.30 22.56
C GLN A 16 31.92 37.73 22.44
N HIS A 17 31.34 38.01 23.62
CA HIS A 17 30.11 38.75 23.81
C HIS A 17 30.19 40.09 23.06
N GLY A 18 29.33 40.26 22.06
CA GLY A 18 29.14 41.51 21.34
C GLY A 18 27.65 41.71 21.06
N PHE A 19 27.11 42.77 21.66
CA PHE A 19 25.75 43.30 21.52
C PHE A 19 25.04 42.96 20.20
N LEU A 20 23.91 42.26 20.30
CA LEU A 20 23.01 41.98 19.18
C LEU A 20 22.35 43.30 18.71
N ALA A 21 22.79 43.81 17.56
CA ALA A 21 21.93 44.61 16.71
C ALA A 21 20.79 43.70 16.18
N PRO A 22 19.54 44.18 16.06
CA PRO A 22 18.46 43.39 15.46
C PRO A 22 18.77 43.20 13.97
N GLY A 23 19.45 42.10 13.68
CA GLY A 23 19.69 41.64 12.33
C GLY A 23 18.37 41.38 11.64
N ARG A 24 18.27 41.86 10.40
CA ARG A 24 17.27 41.46 9.40
C ARG A 24 16.95 39.96 9.56
N PRO A 25 15.69 39.54 9.44
CA PRO A 25 15.37 38.11 9.44
C PRO A 25 16.29 37.44 8.43
N ARG A 26 17.12 36.52 8.92
CA ARG A 26 17.85 35.56 8.08
C ARG A 26 16.81 35.05 7.11
N ALA A 27 16.99 35.30 5.81
CA ALA A 27 16.12 34.75 4.79
C ALA A 27 15.90 33.28 5.16
N ALA A 28 14.65 32.91 5.42
CA ALA A 28 14.28 31.59 5.89
C ALA A 28 15.15 30.56 5.16
N ASP A 29 15.91 29.75 5.90
CA ASP A 29 16.58 28.58 5.33
C ASP A 29 15.48 27.77 4.66
N ARG A 30 15.27 27.99 3.35
CA ARG A 30 14.31 27.25 2.56
C ARG A 30 14.81 25.82 2.65
N ASP A 31 14.08 24.98 3.36
CA ASP A 31 14.40 23.56 3.47
C ASP A 31 14.65 23.04 2.06
N GLU A 32 15.92 22.75 1.74
CA GLU A 32 16.36 22.36 0.40
C GLU A 32 15.61 21.09 -0.05
N PHE A 33 15.14 20.28 0.90
CA PHE A 33 14.36 19.07 0.68
C PHE A 33 12.90 19.36 0.33
N GLN A 34 12.34 20.52 0.71
CA GLN A 34 10.99 20.95 0.35
C GLN A 34 10.94 21.79 -0.94
N SER A 35 12.08 22.07 -1.55
CA SER A 35 12.10 22.75 -2.86
C SER A 35 11.49 21.86 -3.96
N THR A 36 10.67 22.46 -4.83
CA THR A 36 10.10 21.81 -6.02
C THR A 36 11.20 21.17 -6.86
N LYS A 37 11.10 19.86 -7.09
CA LYS A 37 12.06 19.09 -7.87
C LYS A 37 11.58 18.95 -9.32
N SER A 38 12.54 18.70 -10.22
CA SER A 38 12.26 18.46 -11.64
C SER A 38 11.67 17.06 -11.86
N ILE A 39 11.01 16.87 -13.00
CA ILE A 39 10.47 15.54 -13.36
C ILE A 39 11.59 14.50 -13.53
N TRP A 40 12.78 14.92 -13.97
CA TRP A 40 13.96 14.06 -14.07
C TRP A 40 14.44 13.57 -12.70
N TYR A 41 14.36 14.41 -11.68
CA TYR A 41 14.64 13.98 -10.31
C TYR A 41 13.61 12.94 -9.85
N LEU A 42 12.32 13.14 -10.12
CA LEU A 42 11.28 12.16 -9.76
C LEU A 42 11.44 10.83 -10.51
N ILE A 43 11.88 10.87 -11.78
CA ILE A 43 12.23 9.67 -12.54
C ILE A 43 13.40 8.95 -11.88
N LEU A 44 14.50 9.66 -11.58
CA LEU A 44 15.68 9.07 -10.93
C LEU A 44 15.36 8.52 -9.51
N LEU A 45 14.44 9.18 -8.81
CA LEU A 45 13.97 8.77 -7.48
C LEU A 45 13.21 7.44 -7.53
N THR A 46 12.46 7.22 -8.60
CA THR A 46 11.58 6.06 -8.76
C THR A 46 12.17 4.96 -9.65
N ILE A 47 13.31 5.20 -10.33
CA ILE A 47 13.88 4.28 -11.33
C ILE A 47 14.21 2.89 -10.77
N SER A 48 14.58 2.80 -9.49
CA SER A 48 14.87 1.54 -8.78
C SER A 48 13.65 0.61 -8.71
N ILE A 49 12.43 1.15 -8.73
CA ILE A 49 11.20 0.35 -8.86
C ILE A 49 11.21 -0.43 -10.19
N GLY A 50 11.70 0.18 -11.26
CA GLY A 50 11.72 -0.44 -12.59
C GLY A 50 12.58 -1.69 -12.62
N GLY A 51 13.80 -1.64 -12.06
CA GLY A 51 14.68 -2.80 -11.95
C GLY A 51 14.08 -3.89 -11.05
N LEU A 52 13.45 -3.49 -9.94
CA LEU A 52 12.73 -4.41 -9.06
C LEU A 52 11.54 -5.09 -9.74
N GLN A 53 10.80 -4.39 -10.59
CA GLN A 53 9.69 -4.97 -11.35
C GLN A 53 10.16 -5.98 -12.41
N ILE A 54 11.36 -5.81 -12.96
CA ILE A 54 11.94 -6.83 -13.85
C ILE A 54 12.21 -8.11 -13.05
N ALA A 55 12.71 -8.02 -11.82
CA ALA A 55 12.88 -9.20 -10.95
C ALA A 55 11.53 -9.88 -10.63
N TRP A 56 10.52 -9.11 -10.24
CA TRP A 56 9.15 -9.63 -10.05
C TRP A 56 8.58 -10.27 -11.33
N SER A 57 8.87 -9.69 -12.49
CA SER A 57 8.41 -10.23 -13.78
C SER A 57 9.02 -11.60 -14.04
N VAL A 58 10.30 -11.81 -13.74
CA VAL A 58 10.96 -13.13 -13.85
C VAL A 58 10.31 -14.13 -12.91
N GLU A 59 10.05 -13.73 -11.66
CA GLU A 59 9.43 -14.59 -10.66
C GLU A 59 8.00 -15.01 -11.03
N MET A 60 7.15 -14.06 -11.44
CA MET A 60 5.76 -14.32 -11.83
C MET A 60 5.65 -15.13 -13.13
N SER A 61 6.51 -14.86 -14.12
CA SER A 61 6.43 -15.53 -15.44
C SER A 61 7.17 -16.88 -15.48
N ASN A 62 8.32 -17.00 -14.82
CA ASN A 62 9.21 -18.15 -14.95
C ASN A 62 9.41 -18.93 -13.64
N GLY A 63 9.05 -18.40 -12.47
CA GLY A 63 9.22 -19.08 -11.19
C GLY A 63 8.47 -20.42 -11.13
N SER A 64 7.18 -20.42 -11.46
CA SER A 64 6.35 -21.63 -11.44
C SER A 64 6.84 -22.67 -12.46
N PRO A 65 7.05 -22.32 -13.76
CA PRO A 65 7.64 -23.25 -14.73
C PRO A 65 9.00 -23.81 -14.30
N TYR A 66 9.87 -22.99 -13.71
CA TYR A 66 11.18 -23.40 -13.22
C TYR A 66 11.07 -24.46 -12.12
N LEU A 67 10.28 -24.21 -11.07
CA LEU A 67 10.05 -25.17 -9.99
C LEU A 67 9.46 -26.49 -10.51
N LEU A 68 8.51 -26.42 -11.45
CA LEU A 68 7.97 -27.63 -12.08
C LEU A 68 9.04 -28.38 -12.90
N SER A 69 10.02 -27.67 -13.50
CA SER A 69 11.14 -28.27 -14.26
C SER A 69 12.22 -28.90 -13.37
N LEU A 70 12.21 -28.59 -12.07
CA LEU A 70 13.04 -29.29 -11.08
C LEU A 70 12.42 -30.63 -10.65
N GLY A 71 11.14 -30.85 -10.99
CA GLY A 71 10.39 -32.05 -10.61
C GLY A 71 9.42 -31.85 -9.44
N LEU A 72 9.15 -30.62 -9.00
CA LEU A 72 8.09 -30.37 -8.03
C LEU A 72 6.72 -30.69 -8.64
N SER A 73 5.83 -31.27 -7.83
CA SER A 73 4.40 -31.31 -8.17
C SER A 73 3.78 -29.91 -8.04
N LYS A 74 2.68 -29.64 -8.73
CA LYS A 74 1.97 -28.35 -8.63
C LYS A 74 1.47 -28.08 -7.21
N SER A 75 1.09 -29.14 -6.48
CA SER A 75 0.70 -29.03 -5.08
C SER A 75 1.85 -28.52 -4.19
N LEU A 76 3.07 -29.05 -4.36
CA LEU A 76 4.23 -28.56 -3.62
C LEU A 76 4.67 -27.17 -4.11
N MET A 77 4.68 -26.94 -5.42
CA MET A 77 4.98 -25.63 -6.01
C MET A 77 4.04 -24.56 -5.46
N ALA A 78 2.75 -24.84 -5.32
CA ALA A 78 1.82 -23.93 -4.66
C ALA A 78 2.34 -23.60 -3.24
N LEU A 79 2.58 -24.60 -2.39
CA LEU A 79 3.07 -24.36 -1.01
C LEU A 79 4.37 -23.54 -0.93
N VAL A 80 5.27 -23.66 -1.90
CA VAL A 80 6.49 -22.84 -1.97
C VAL A 80 6.13 -21.35 -2.07
N TRP A 81 5.10 -20.99 -2.82
CA TRP A 81 4.64 -19.61 -2.98
C TRP A 81 3.99 -19.00 -1.72
N ILE A 82 3.90 -19.73 -0.60
CA ILE A 82 3.58 -19.12 0.71
C ILE A 82 4.69 -18.14 1.12
N ALA A 83 5.91 -18.31 0.61
CA ALA A 83 7.06 -17.44 0.87
C ALA A 83 6.77 -15.95 0.60
N GLY A 84 6.25 -15.60 -0.58
CA GLY A 84 5.94 -14.21 -0.94
C GLY A 84 4.99 -13.50 0.04
N PRO A 85 3.78 -14.02 0.30
CA PRO A 85 2.85 -13.40 1.25
C PRO A 85 3.40 -13.33 2.68
N LEU A 86 4.07 -14.40 3.14
CA LEU A 86 4.62 -14.47 4.49
C LEU A 86 5.72 -13.44 4.69
N THR A 87 6.65 -13.36 3.75
CA THR A 87 7.74 -12.38 3.78
C THR A 87 7.20 -10.96 3.58
N GLY A 88 6.26 -10.73 2.67
CA GLY A 88 5.64 -9.41 2.49
C GLY A 88 4.95 -8.87 3.75
N THR A 89 4.30 -9.75 4.51
CA THR A 89 3.64 -9.39 5.77
C THR A 89 4.64 -9.04 6.87
N LEU A 90 5.72 -9.82 7.01
CA LEU A 90 6.64 -9.72 8.15
C LEU A 90 7.85 -8.82 7.88
N VAL A 91 8.44 -8.94 6.70
CA VAL A 91 9.70 -8.30 6.32
C VAL A 91 9.49 -6.82 6.06
N GLN A 92 8.42 -6.42 5.38
CA GLN A 92 8.22 -5.00 5.05
C GLN A 92 8.13 -4.12 6.32
N PRO A 93 7.31 -4.44 7.35
CA PRO A 93 7.29 -3.67 8.59
C PRO A 93 8.59 -3.76 9.38
N TYR A 94 9.23 -4.94 9.40
CA TYR A 94 10.50 -5.14 10.09
C TYR A 94 11.62 -4.27 9.51
N VAL A 95 11.78 -4.29 8.18
CA VAL A 95 12.77 -3.49 7.45
C VAL A 95 12.45 -2.01 7.56
N GLY A 96 11.16 -1.62 7.53
CA GLY A 96 10.73 -0.25 7.81
C GLY A 96 11.26 0.24 9.17
N MET A 97 10.91 -0.45 10.25
CA MET A 97 11.37 -0.10 11.59
C MET A 97 12.89 -0.18 11.79
N LEU A 98 13.56 -1.10 11.10
CA LEU A 98 15.01 -1.25 11.20
C LEU A 98 15.74 -0.13 10.43
N SER A 99 15.21 0.24 9.26
CA SER A 99 15.74 1.37 8.48
C SER A 99 15.48 2.73 9.14
N ASP A 100 14.36 2.91 9.84
CA ASP A 100 14.09 4.10 10.67
C ASP A 100 15.09 4.29 11.83
N ARG A 101 15.85 3.25 12.17
CA ARG A 101 16.87 3.28 13.23
C ARG A 101 18.26 3.52 12.67
N CYS A 102 18.43 3.47 11.36
CA CYS A 102 19.73 3.60 10.74
C CYS A 102 20.20 5.06 10.76
N ARG A 103 21.39 5.31 11.32
CA ARG A 103 22.01 6.64 11.40
C ARG A 103 23.36 6.70 10.68
N ILE A 104 23.43 6.12 9.49
CA ILE A 104 24.64 6.17 8.66
C ILE A 104 24.66 7.48 7.86
N SER A 105 25.86 8.03 7.64
CA SER A 105 26.08 9.34 7.00
C SER A 105 25.54 9.47 5.57
N TRP A 106 25.43 8.37 4.83
CA TRP A 106 24.90 8.37 3.46
C TRP A 106 23.36 8.24 3.37
N GLY A 107 22.66 8.09 4.50
CA GLY A 107 21.19 7.96 4.55
C GLY A 107 20.70 6.80 5.43
N LYS A 108 19.42 6.85 5.82
CA LYS A 108 18.77 5.81 6.64
C LYS A 108 18.19 4.67 5.80
N ARG A 109 17.74 4.94 4.56
CA ARG A 109 17.12 3.94 3.67
C ARG A 109 18.11 3.23 2.75
N LYS A 110 19.11 3.96 2.24
CA LYS A 110 20.07 3.43 1.26
C LYS A 110 20.77 2.12 1.63
N PRO A 111 21.20 1.88 2.89
CA PRO A 111 21.81 0.60 3.27
C PRO A 111 20.90 -0.61 3.02
N PHE A 112 19.61 -0.47 3.32
CA PHE A 112 18.62 -1.54 3.16
C PHE A 112 18.25 -1.74 1.70
N MET A 113 18.18 -0.64 0.95
CA MET A 113 17.98 -0.69 -0.51
C MET A 113 19.15 -1.41 -1.19
N LEU A 114 20.40 -1.05 -0.89
CA LEU A 114 21.57 -1.69 -1.47
C LEU A 114 21.75 -3.14 -1.00
N GLY A 115 21.63 -3.40 0.31
CA GLY A 115 21.74 -4.74 0.88
C GLY A 115 20.67 -5.69 0.34
N GLY A 116 19.42 -5.24 0.27
CA GLY A 116 18.32 -6.00 -0.32
C GLY A 116 18.52 -6.25 -1.83
N ALA A 117 19.05 -5.27 -2.57
CA ALA A 117 19.37 -5.45 -3.99
C ALA A 117 20.47 -6.48 -4.21
N VAL A 118 21.58 -6.40 -3.47
CA VAL A 118 22.68 -7.38 -3.55
C VAL A 118 22.21 -8.77 -3.17
N ALA A 119 21.40 -8.90 -2.11
CA ALA A 119 20.82 -10.17 -1.71
C ALA A 119 19.89 -10.73 -2.80
N THR A 120 19.04 -9.89 -3.40
CA THR A 120 18.14 -10.29 -4.50
C THR A 120 18.94 -10.77 -5.72
N MET A 121 19.98 -10.03 -6.12
CA MET A 121 20.86 -10.42 -7.23
C MET A 121 21.54 -11.76 -6.95
N ALA A 122 22.10 -11.94 -5.76
CA ALA A 122 22.73 -13.19 -5.36
C ALA A 122 21.72 -14.35 -5.36
N SER A 123 20.51 -14.14 -4.82
CA SER A 123 19.45 -15.15 -4.80
C SER A 123 18.99 -15.54 -6.21
N LEU A 124 18.78 -14.58 -7.12
CA LEU A 124 18.40 -14.86 -8.51
C LEU A 124 19.48 -15.69 -9.22
N MET A 125 20.75 -15.32 -9.05
CA MET A 125 21.88 -16.05 -9.65
C MET A 125 22.04 -17.44 -9.03
N ILE A 126 21.93 -17.60 -7.72
CA ILE A 126 22.07 -18.93 -7.10
C ILE A 126 20.88 -19.82 -7.47
N LEU A 127 19.67 -19.26 -7.56
CA LEU A 127 18.47 -19.98 -7.98
C LEU A 127 18.59 -20.46 -9.43
N ALA A 128 19.08 -19.61 -10.34
CA ALA A 128 19.23 -19.96 -11.77
C ALA A 128 20.27 -21.06 -12.04
N TRP A 129 21.32 -21.16 -11.23
CA TRP A 129 22.35 -22.19 -11.35
C TRP A 129 22.20 -23.31 -10.31
N SER A 130 21.03 -23.47 -9.68
CA SER A 130 20.84 -24.44 -8.60
C SER A 130 21.14 -25.89 -9.02
N LYS A 131 20.74 -26.30 -10.23
CA LYS A 131 21.08 -27.64 -10.77
C LYS A 131 22.59 -27.85 -10.87
N ASP A 132 23.30 -26.84 -11.40
CA ASP A 132 24.75 -26.92 -11.66
C ASP A 132 25.56 -26.86 -10.36
N ILE A 133 25.17 -25.99 -9.42
CA ILE A 133 25.85 -25.82 -8.13
C ILE A 133 25.77 -27.10 -7.31
N VAL A 134 24.55 -27.63 -7.12
CA VAL A 134 24.34 -28.82 -6.30
C VAL A 134 24.86 -30.07 -7.01
N GLY A 135 24.61 -30.20 -8.32
CA GLY A 135 25.11 -31.31 -9.13
C GLY A 135 26.64 -31.36 -9.15
N GLY A 136 27.30 -30.22 -9.39
CA GLY A 136 28.75 -30.10 -9.36
C GLY A 136 29.34 -30.41 -7.99
N PHE A 137 28.77 -29.85 -6.91
CA PHE A 137 29.23 -30.10 -5.55
C PHE A 137 29.10 -31.57 -5.15
N LEU A 138 27.94 -32.20 -5.39
CA LEU A 138 27.72 -33.61 -5.04
C LEU A 138 28.50 -34.57 -5.95
N SER A 139 28.75 -34.21 -7.21
CA SER A 139 29.61 -34.98 -8.10
C SER A 139 31.04 -35.08 -7.58
N LEU A 140 31.55 -34.09 -6.83
CA LEU A 140 32.87 -34.17 -6.18
C LEU A 140 32.94 -35.29 -5.13
N PHE A 141 31.80 -35.69 -4.57
CA PHE A 141 31.68 -36.79 -3.62
C PHE A 141 31.29 -38.12 -4.28
N GLY A 142 31.31 -38.21 -5.61
CA GLY A 142 30.99 -39.42 -6.37
C GLY A 142 29.50 -39.73 -6.46
N ALA A 143 28.62 -38.75 -6.19
CA ALA A 143 27.18 -38.95 -6.37
C ALA A 143 26.79 -38.93 -7.85
N ASP A 144 25.99 -39.91 -8.28
CA ASP A 144 25.41 -39.94 -9.63
C ASP A 144 24.41 -38.77 -9.81
N PRO A 145 24.58 -37.88 -10.81
CA PRO A 145 23.63 -36.81 -11.12
C PRO A 145 22.20 -37.28 -11.38
N ALA A 146 22.01 -38.52 -11.83
CA ALA A 146 20.69 -39.10 -12.07
C ALA A 146 20.00 -39.62 -10.80
N SER A 147 20.74 -39.73 -9.69
CA SER A 147 20.23 -40.25 -8.41
C SER A 147 19.07 -39.43 -7.87
N GLN A 148 18.08 -40.13 -7.30
CA GLN A 148 16.94 -39.50 -6.63
C GLN A 148 17.39 -38.58 -5.49
N GLY A 149 18.47 -38.92 -4.79
CA GLY A 149 19.03 -38.09 -3.72
C GLY A 149 19.45 -36.71 -4.23
N VAL A 150 20.20 -36.66 -5.34
CA VAL A 150 20.66 -35.39 -5.96
C VAL A 150 19.47 -34.54 -6.40
N LYS A 151 18.47 -35.14 -7.05
CA LYS A 151 17.25 -34.44 -7.48
C LYS A 151 16.50 -33.81 -6.30
N VAL A 152 16.32 -34.56 -5.21
CA VAL A 152 15.68 -34.03 -3.99
C VAL A 152 16.50 -32.91 -3.37
N THR A 153 17.83 -33.03 -3.31
CA THR A 153 18.70 -31.97 -2.79
C THR A 153 18.62 -30.69 -3.63
N VAL A 154 18.60 -30.80 -4.97
CA VAL A 154 18.41 -29.66 -5.88
C VAL A 154 17.08 -28.97 -5.59
N ILE A 155 16.00 -29.73 -5.43
CA ILE A 155 14.67 -29.20 -5.11
C ILE A 155 14.69 -28.45 -3.78
N VAL A 156 15.19 -29.07 -2.70
CA VAL A 156 15.23 -28.45 -1.37
C VAL A 156 16.08 -27.17 -1.39
N PHE A 157 17.22 -27.21 -2.07
CA PHE A 157 18.10 -26.06 -2.24
C PHE A 157 17.39 -24.93 -2.99
N ALA A 158 16.74 -25.22 -4.12
CA ALA A 158 16.01 -24.22 -4.89
C ALA A 158 14.85 -23.61 -4.10
N VAL A 159 14.07 -24.43 -3.37
CA VAL A 159 12.98 -23.94 -2.51
C VAL A 159 13.51 -23.01 -1.42
N LEU A 160 14.62 -23.36 -0.75
CA LEU A 160 15.25 -22.48 0.22
C LEU A 160 15.62 -21.13 -0.40
N TRP A 161 16.19 -21.13 -1.61
CA TRP A 161 16.57 -19.90 -2.30
C TRP A 161 15.39 -19.08 -2.81
N VAL A 162 14.24 -19.69 -3.13
CA VAL A 162 13.00 -18.94 -3.39
C VAL A 162 12.58 -18.17 -2.13
N TYR A 163 12.64 -18.78 -0.94
CA TYR A 163 12.31 -18.07 0.30
C TYR A 163 13.27 -16.91 0.59
N ILE A 164 14.57 -17.10 0.32
CA ILE A 164 15.57 -16.03 0.49
C ILE A 164 15.37 -14.93 -0.56
N LEU A 165 15.01 -15.30 -1.80
CA LEU A 165 14.68 -14.36 -2.87
C LEU A 165 13.49 -13.47 -2.45
N ASP A 166 12.37 -14.07 -2.03
CA ASP A 166 11.17 -13.37 -1.57
C ASP A 166 11.47 -12.43 -0.40
N PHE A 167 12.27 -12.87 0.58
CA PHE A 167 12.72 -12.03 1.69
C PHE A 167 13.52 -10.81 1.18
N SER A 168 14.42 -11.03 0.22
CA SER A 168 15.30 -10.00 -0.33
C SER A 168 14.52 -9.00 -1.19
N ILE A 169 13.62 -9.48 -2.05
CA ILE A 169 12.72 -8.67 -2.88
C ILE A 169 11.85 -7.78 -2.00
N ASN A 170 11.24 -8.34 -0.94
CA ASN A 170 10.41 -7.56 -0.03
C ASN A 170 11.23 -6.54 0.78
N THR A 171 12.48 -6.85 1.11
CA THR A 171 13.41 -5.91 1.77
C THR A 171 13.70 -4.71 0.89
N VAL A 172 14.14 -4.95 -0.36
CA VAL A 172 14.45 -3.86 -1.30
C VAL A 172 13.19 -3.08 -1.68
N GLN A 173 12.04 -3.75 -1.84
CA GLN A 173 10.75 -3.09 -2.10
C GLN A 173 10.35 -2.12 -0.99
N ALA A 174 10.43 -2.56 0.27
CA ALA A 174 10.11 -1.71 1.42
C ALA A 174 11.05 -0.51 1.49
N ALA A 175 12.36 -0.73 1.30
CA ALA A 175 13.37 0.33 1.34
C ALA A 175 13.18 1.35 0.21
N ILE A 176 12.92 0.92 -1.03
CA ILE A 176 12.68 1.81 -2.17
C ILE A 176 11.42 2.66 -1.94
N ARG A 177 10.31 2.05 -1.48
CA ARG A 177 9.07 2.78 -1.23
C ARG A 177 9.25 3.85 -0.15
N ALA A 178 9.88 3.50 0.96
CA ALA A 178 10.18 4.46 2.02
C ALA A 178 11.12 5.57 1.54
N PHE A 179 12.13 5.22 0.73
CA PHE A 179 13.08 6.18 0.15
C PHE A 179 12.40 7.22 -0.75
N ILE A 180 11.41 6.82 -1.56
CA ILE A 180 10.65 7.74 -2.41
C ILE A 180 9.86 8.74 -1.56
N VAL A 181 9.17 8.27 -0.52
CA VAL A 181 8.37 9.13 0.37
C VAL A 181 9.28 10.10 1.15
N ASP A 182 10.43 9.63 1.63
CA ASP A 182 11.36 10.45 2.42
C ASP A 182 12.09 11.52 1.58
N CYS A 183 12.29 11.30 0.27
CA CYS A 183 13.04 12.22 -0.60
C CYS A 183 12.18 13.08 -1.53
N ALA A 184 10.88 12.80 -1.63
CA ALA A 184 9.94 13.60 -2.41
C ALA A 184 9.39 14.76 -1.56
N PRO A 185 9.38 16.01 -2.07
CA PRO A 185 8.73 17.13 -1.38
C PRO A 185 7.25 16.83 -1.14
N ALA A 186 6.70 17.31 -0.01
CA ALA A 186 5.32 16.99 0.40
C ALA A 186 4.29 17.35 -0.69
N HIS A 187 4.42 18.52 -1.32
CA HIS A 187 3.53 18.98 -2.40
C HIS A 187 3.71 18.22 -3.73
N GLN A 188 4.77 17.42 -3.89
CA GLN A 188 5.04 16.60 -5.07
C GLN A 188 4.88 15.09 -4.83
N GLN A 189 4.42 14.67 -3.64
CA GLN A 189 4.25 13.24 -3.33
C GLN A 189 3.30 12.53 -4.28
N GLU A 190 2.20 13.17 -4.69
CA GLU A 190 1.29 12.62 -5.70
C GLU A 190 1.98 12.41 -7.04
N ALA A 191 2.79 13.38 -7.49
CA ALA A 191 3.56 13.29 -8.72
C ALA A 191 4.64 12.19 -8.65
N ALA A 192 5.30 12.04 -7.50
CA ALA A 192 6.27 10.97 -7.25
C ALA A 192 5.60 9.59 -7.28
N ASN A 193 4.45 9.44 -6.62
CA ASN A 193 3.66 8.21 -6.63
C ASN A 193 3.13 7.87 -8.03
N ALA A 194 2.65 8.86 -8.79
CA ALA A 194 2.24 8.67 -10.17
C ALA A 194 3.42 8.22 -11.06
N MET A 195 4.61 8.81 -10.87
CA MET A 195 5.82 8.38 -11.59
C MET A 195 6.22 6.95 -11.21
N ALA A 196 6.20 6.61 -9.93
CA ALA A 196 6.47 5.25 -9.45
C ALA A 196 5.55 4.20 -10.11
N SER A 197 4.25 4.50 -10.24
CA SER A 197 3.30 3.63 -10.93
C SER A 197 3.61 3.47 -12.42
N ARG A 198 4.03 4.55 -13.10
CA ARG A 198 4.45 4.48 -14.51
C ARG A 198 5.70 3.63 -14.70
N ILE A 199 6.73 3.87 -13.87
CA ILE A 199 7.98 3.09 -13.89
C ILE A 199 7.72 1.62 -13.58
N THR A 200 6.76 1.31 -12.68
CA THR A 200 6.30 -0.06 -12.43
C THR A 200 5.78 -0.72 -13.70
N GLY A 201 4.88 -0.05 -14.42
CA GLY A 201 4.32 -0.58 -15.67
C GLY A 201 5.38 -0.78 -16.76
N VAL A 202 6.30 0.18 -16.91
CA VAL A 202 7.43 0.06 -17.84
C VAL A 202 8.34 -1.11 -17.48
N GLY A 203 8.68 -1.29 -16.20
CA GLY A 203 9.49 -2.41 -15.72
C GLY A 203 8.87 -3.77 -16.03
N ASN A 204 7.55 -3.91 -15.82
CA ASN A 204 6.81 -5.14 -16.16
C ASN A 204 6.83 -5.42 -17.67
N ILE A 205 6.59 -4.40 -18.50
CA ILE A 205 6.65 -4.55 -19.96
C ILE A 205 8.04 -5.00 -20.41
N VAL A 206 9.10 -4.35 -19.92
CA VAL A 206 10.49 -4.72 -20.25
C VAL A 206 10.80 -6.15 -19.79
N GLY A 207 10.40 -6.52 -18.58
CA GLY A 207 10.59 -7.87 -18.03
C GLY A 207 9.90 -8.94 -18.87
N TYR A 208 8.64 -8.73 -19.28
CA TYR A 208 7.91 -9.70 -20.11
C TYR A 208 8.37 -9.70 -21.58
N ILE A 209 8.86 -8.58 -22.12
CA ILE A 209 9.55 -8.59 -23.43
C ILE A 209 10.79 -9.49 -23.36
N ALA A 210 11.63 -9.31 -22.33
CA ALA A 210 12.81 -10.15 -22.15
C ALA A 210 12.42 -11.64 -22.03
N GLY A 211 11.37 -11.96 -21.28
CA GLY A 211 10.92 -13.34 -21.12
C GLY A 211 10.26 -13.98 -22.35
N TYR A 212 9.74 -13.17 -23.29
CA TYR A 212 9.21 -13.66 -24.58
C TYR A 212 10.33 -13.99 -25.59
N LEU A 213 11.39 -13.18 -25.62
CA LEU A 213 12.52 -13.35 -26.53
C LEU A 213 13.28 -14.65 -26.26
N ASP A 214 13.90 -15.22 -27.30
CA ASP A 214 14.74 -16.42 -27.19
C ASP A 214 16.13 -16.03 -26.67
N LEU A 215 16.25 -15.79 -25.37
CA LEU A 215 17.46 -15.20 -24.79
C LEU A 215 18.69 -16.11 -24.92
N PRO A 216 18.61 -17.44 -24.76
CA PRO A 216 19.77 -18.31 -24.98
C PRO A 216 20.36 -18.20 -26.39
N LYS A 217 19.52 -17.94 -27.40
CA LYS A 217 20.01 -17.71 -28.78
C LYS A 217 20.62 -16.33 -28.98
N ILE A 218 20.05 -15.30 -28.35
CA ILE A 218 20.47 -13.90 -28.52
C ILE A 218 21.70 -13.58 -27.65
N MET A 219 21.72 -14.08 -26.42
CA MET A 219 22.71 -13.82 -25.38
C MET A 219 23.28 -15.13 -24.82
N TRP A 220 23.83 -15.95 -25.72
CA TRP A 220 24.44 -17.24 -25.39
C TRP A 220 25.57 -17.15 -24.33
N TRP A 221 26.19 -15.98 -24.15
CA TRP A 221 27.21 -15.76 -23.13
C TRP A 221 26.66 -15.64 -21.69
N LEU A 222 25.35 -15.42 -21.53
CA LEU A 222 24.75 -15.06 -20.24
C LEU A 222 24.18 -16.29 -19.52
N GLY A 223 23.83 -17.32 -20.30
CA GLY A 223 23.33 -18.59 -19.83
C GLY A 223 22.88 -19.48 -20.98
N ASP A 224 22.84 -20.77 -20.69
CA ASP A 224 22.38 -21.85 -21.55
C ASP A 224 20.85 -22.05 -21.50
N SER A 225 20.16 -21.47 -20.50
CA SER A 225 18.70 -21.55 -20.35
C SER A 225 18.04 -20.19 -20.30
N GLN A 226 16.76 -20.13 -20.69
CA GLN A 226 15.95 -18.91 -20.61
C GLN A 226 15.96 -18.31 -19.20
N PHE A 227 15.80 -19.16 -18.17
CA PHE A 227 15.75 -18.73 -16.77
C PHE A 227 17.08 -18.11 -16.30
N LYS A 228 18.23 -18.70 -16.67
CA LYS A 228 19.55 -18.14 -16.35
C LYS A 228 19.75 -16.75 -16.95
N CYS A 229 19.42 -16.60 -18.23
CA CYS A 229 19.51 -15.30 -18.90
C CYS A 229 18.61 -14.25 -18.24
N LEU A 230 17.37 -14.62 -17.90
CA LEU A 230 16.42 -13.71 -17.25
C LEU A 230 16.88 -13.26 -15.86
N CYS A 231 17.37 -14.19 -15.03
CA CYS A 231 17.92 -13.85 -13.71
C CYS A 231 19.12 -12.90 -13.82
N ALA A 232 19.99 -13.09 -14.82
CA ALA A 232 21.12 -12.21 -15.06
C ALA A 232 20.68 -10.81 -15.51
N ILE A 233 19.74 -10.69 -16.46
CA ILE A 233 19.18 -9.40 -16.90
C ILE A 233 18.52 -8.68 -15.73
N ALA A 234 17.69 -9.37 -14.96
CA ALA A 234 17.01 -8.81 -13.79
C ALA A 234 18.02 -8.32 -12.74
N SER A 235 19.09 -9.09 -12.51
CA SER A 235 20.15 -8.71 -11.57
C SER A 235 20.92 -7.47 -12.02
N VAL A 236 21.28 -7.37 -13.31
CA VAL A 236 21.94 -6.18 -13.88
C VAL A 236 21.00 -4.98 -13.82
N ALA A 237 19.74 -5.14 -14.23
CA ALA A 237 18.76 -4.05 -14.21
C ALA A 237 18.50 -3.54 -12.78
N LEU A 238 18.32 -4.44 -11.81
CA LEU A 238 18.15 -4.07 -10.40
C LEU A 238 19.40 -3.35 -9.87
N GLY A 239 20.59 -3.92 -10.09
CA GLY A 239 21.84 -3.31 -9.65
C GLY A 239 22.05 -1.91 -10.24
N CYS A 240 21.91 -1.75 -11.56
CA CYS A 240 22.06 -0.46 -12.23
C CYS A 240 21.05 0.58 -11.73
N THR A 241 19.77 0.21 -11.64
CA THR A 241 18.72 1.16 -11.22
C THR A 241 18.84 1.55 -9.74
N VAL A 242 19.20 0.61 -8.85
CA VAL A 242 19.50 0.92 -7.45
C VAL A 242 20.71 1.83 -7.32
N LEU A 243 21.80 1.57 -8.04
CA LEU A 243 22.99 2.42 -8.05
C LEU A 243 22.69 3.83 -8.57
N LEU A 244 21.83 3.97 -9.59
CA LEU A 244 21.36 5.26 -10.08
C LEU A 244 20.58 6.03 -9.00
N SER A 245 19.69 5.36 -8.27
CA SER A 245 18.97 5.98 -7.15
C SER A 245 19.89 6.39 -5.98
N MET A 246 21.08 5.79 -5.82
CA MET A 246 22.04 6.20 -4.76
C MET A 246 22.59 7.61 -4.94
N VAL A 247 22.55 8.15 -6.16
CA VAL A 247 23.02 9.51 -6.49
C VAL A 247 22.19 10.59 -5.78
N ILE A 248 20.93 10.29 -5.46
CA ILE A 248 20.02 11.23 -4.78
C ILE A 248 20.47 11.39 -3.33
N LYS A 249 20.70 12.64 -2.91
CA LYS A 249 21.10 12.94 -1.54
C LYS A 249 19.92 12.76 -0.59
N GLU A 250 20.07 11.84 0.35
CA GLU A 250 19.11 11.63 1.45
C GLU A 250 19.45 12.62 2.58
N ARG A 251 18.45 13.09 3.34
CA ARG A 251 18.67 13.90 4.53
C ARG A 251 19.52 13.13 5.54
N ASP A 252 20.54 13.76 6.10
CA ASP A 252 21.43 13.09 7.07
C ASP A 252 20.64 12.79 8.35
N PRO A 253 20.39 11.49 8.68
CA PRO A 253 19.58 11.11 9.83
C PRO A 253 20.25 11.42 11.16
N ARG A 254 21.54 11.80 11.18
CA ARG A 254 22.25 12.23 12.38
C ARG A 254 21.88 13.65 12.80
N LEU A 255 21.33 14.45 11.88
CA LEU A 255 20.84 15.81 12.14
C LEU A 255 19.43 15.81 12.74
N GLU A 256 18.73 14.68 12.67
CA GLU A 256 17.50 14.45 13.43
C GLU A 256 17.90 14.31 14.91
N GLY A 257 17.31 15.13 15.79
CA GLY A 257 17.67 15.25 17.21
C GLY A 257 17.75 13.91 17.98
N PRO A 258 18.24 13.91 19.23
CA PRO A 258 18.30 12.69 20.04
C PRO A 258 16.89 12.10 20.18
N LYS A 259 16.70 10.82 19.85
CA LYS A 259 15.39 10.16 20.07
C LYS A 259 15.06 10.24 21.56
N GLN A 260 13.86 10.71 21.91
CA GLN A 260 13.26 10.35 23.19
C GLN A 260 13.26 8.82 23.27
N ALA A 261 13.72 8.27 24.39
CA ALA A 261 13.81 6.83 24.62
C ALA A 261 12.42 6.22 24.79
N SER A 262 11.57 6.28 23.76
CA SER A 262 10.28 5.59 23.77
C SER A 262 10.54 4.09 23.66
N ARG A 263 9.96 3.35 24.62
CA ARG A 263 10.10 1.90 24.79
C ARG A 263 9.76 1.21 23.47
N GLN A 264 10.74 0.49 22.93
CA GLN A 264 10.69 -0.12 21.60
C GLN A 264 9.40 -0.93 21.37
N PRO A 265 8.52 -0.57 20.43
CA PRO A 265 7.53 -1.52 19.94
C PRO A 265 8.28 -2.56 19.10
N GLY A 266 8.35 -3.80 19.59
CA GLY A 266 8.79 -4.92 18.77
C GLY A 266 7.81 -5.16 17.61
N VAL A 267 8.24 -5.87 16.56
CA VAL A 267 7.38 -6.33 15.46
C VAL A 267 6.09 -6.96 15.97
N PHE A 268 6.19 -7.73 17.05
CA PHE A 268 5.04 -8.34 17.71
C PHE A 268 4.08 -7.31 18.32
N SER A 269 4.59 -6.25 18.94
CA SER A 269 3.77 -5.15 19.46
C SER A 269 3.08 -4.39 18.32
N PHE A 270 3.77 -4.19 17.19
CA PHE A 270 3.16 -3.62 15.98
C PHE A 270 1.99 -4.47 15.47
N PHE A 271 2.16 -5.80 15.37
CA PHE A 271 1.05 -6.68 14.96
C PHE A 271 -0.11 -6.67 15.97
N ILE A 272 0.16 -6.70 17.28
CA ILE A 272 -0.90 -6.56 18.30
C ILE A 272 -1.67 -5.24 18.14
N LYS A 273 -0.94 -4.13 17.91
CA LYS A 273 -1.57 -2.83 17.64
C LYS A 273 -2.43 -2.90 16.39
N LEU A 274 -1.94 -3.46 15.27
CA LEU A 274 -2.73 -3.65 14.05
C LEU A 274 -4.02 -4.45 14.32
N PHE A 275 -3.93 -5.60 14.99
CA PHE A 275 -5.11 -6.43 15.30
C PHE A 275 -6.12 -5.71 16.21
N THR A 276 -5.64 -4.90 17.14
CA THR A 276 -6.49 -4.08 18.02
C THR A 276 -7.16 -2.96 17.23
N SER A 277 -6.41 -2.33 16.32
CA SER A 277 -6.87 -1.24 15.46
C SER A 277 -7.84 -1.66 14.36
N ILE A 278 -7.85 -2.94 13.94
CA ILE A 278 -8.87 -3.47 13.01
C ILE A 278 -10.30 -3.20 13.53
N LYS A 279 -10.51 -3.24 14.85
CA LYS A 279 -11.82 -2.96 15.47
C LYS A 279 -12.22 -1.48 15.42
N ARG A 280 -11.24 -0.58 15.27
CA ARG A 280 -11.41 0.88 15.29
C ARG A 280 -11.38 1.50 13.88
N LEU A 281 -11.27 0.69 12.84
CA LEU A 281 -11.21 1.18 11.46
C LEU A 281 -12.46 1.99 11.08
N PRO A 282 -12.28 3.06 10.27
CA PRO A 282 -13.35 3.69 9.53
C PRO A 282 -14.23 2.67 8.80
N PRO A 283 -15.56 2.85 8.74
CA PRO A 283 -16.46 1.90 8.09
C PRO A 283 -16.16 1.72 6.60
N GLN A 284 -15.75 2.79 5.88
CA GLN A 284 -15.39 2.68 4.46
C GLN A 284 -14.09 1.90 4.27
N THR A 285 -13.02 2.24 5.01
CA THR A 285 -11.75 1.51 4.99
C THR A 285 -11.94 0.03 5.32
N LYS A 286 -12.79 -0.30 6.31
CA LYS A 286 -13.12 -1.68 6.65
C LYS A 286 -13.75 -2.43 5.48
N LYS A 287 -14.68 -1.81 4.75
CA LYS A 287 -15.28 -2.41 3.54
C LYS A 287 -14.22 -2.63 2.45
N VAL A 288 -13.36 -1.65 2.20
CA VAL A 288 -12.25 -1.79 1.23
C VAL A 288 -11.33 -2.96 1.59
N CYS A 289 -10.95 -3.10 2.87
CA CYS A 289 -10.14 -4.23 3.33
C CYS A 289 -10.84 -5.59 3.14
N ILE A 290 -12.16 -5.68 3.36
CA ILE A 290 -12.92 -6.92 3.10
C ILE A 290 -12.92 -7.25 1.60
N VAL A 291 -13.12 -6.26 0.74
CA VAL A 291 -13.04 -6.45 -0.72
C VAL A 291 -11.66 -6.96 -1.11
N GLN A 292 -10.59 -6.32 -0.64
CA GLN A 292 -9.22 -6.76 -0.90
C GLN A 292 -8.98 -8.19 -0.42
N PHE A 293 -9.43 -8.51 0.79
CA PHE A 293 -9.28 -9.85 1.35
C PHE A 293 -9.90 -10.91 0.44
N CYS A 294 -11.15 -10.71 -0.01
CA CYS A 294 -11.80 -11.66 -0.91
C CYS A 294 -11.14 -11.70 -2.29
N ALA A 295 -10.74 -10.55 -2.84
CA ALA A 295 -10.22 -10.46 -4.19
C ALA A 295 -8.82 -11.07 -4.32
N TRP A 296 -7.95 -10.91 -3.31
CA TRP A 296 -6.59 -11.44 -3.35
C TRP A 296 -6.51 -12.97 -3.25
N ILE A 297 -7.59 -13.65 -2.89
CA ILE A 297 -7.69 -15.12 -3.02
C ILE A 297 -7.60 -15.53 -4.50
N GLY A 298 -8.21 -14.76 -5.41
CA GLY A 298 -8.19 -15.04 -6.84
C GLY A 298 -7.06 -14.36 -7.62
N PHE A 299 -6.64 -13.15 -7.23
CA PHE A 299 -5.52 -12.48 -7.90
C PHE A 299 -4.21 -13.23 -7.74
N PHE A 300 -3.96 -13.83 -6.58
CA PHE A 300 -2.69 -14.48 -6.30
C PHE A 300 -2.40 -15.67 -7.25
N PRO A 301 -3.30 -16.67 -7.41
CA PRO A 301 -3.10 -17.73 -8.39
C PRO A 301 -2.97 -17.21 -9.83
N MET A 302 -3.70 -16.14 -10.17
CA MET A 302 -3.60 -15.53 -11.49
C MET A 302 -2.17 -14.99 -11.75
N LEU A 303 -1.56 -14.29 -10.79
CA LEU A 303 -0.22 -13.72 -10.97
C LEU A 303 0.87 -14.80 -11.14
N PHE A 304 0.78 -15.90 -10.39
CA PHE A 304 1.85 -16.91 -10.36
C PHE A 304 1.65 -18.10 -11.30
N TYR A 305 0.41 -18.37 -11.74
CA TYR A 305 0.11 -19.55 -12.56
C TYR A 305 -0.27 -19.22 -14.00
N THR A 306 -0.41 -17.95 -14.38
CA THR A 306 -0.81 -17.57 -15.76
C THR A 306 0.14 -18.12 -16.83
N SER A 307 1.46 -18.03 -16.64
CA SER A 307 2.41 -18.54 -17.62
C SER A 307 2.33 -20.07 -17.76
N SER A 308 2.18 -20.77 -16.65
CA SER A 308 1.99 -22.23 -16.62
C SER A 308 0.63 -22.64 -17.21
N TYR A 309 -0.44 -21.88 -16.97
CA TYR A 309 -1.77 -22.11 -17.54
C TYR A 309 -1.74 -22.06 -19.08
N ILE A 310 -1.15 -21.00 -19.62
CA ILE A 310 -0.99 -20.87 -21.08
C ILE A 310 -0.02 -21.92 -21.60
N GLY A 311 1.01 -22.23 -20.83
CA GLY A 311 1.95 -23.30 -21.13
C GLY A 311 1.23 -24.64 -21.30
N GLU A 312 0.31 -25.00 -20.41
CA GLU A 312 -0.51 -26.21 -20.49
C GLU A 312 -1.35 -26.27 -21.75
N ILE A 313 -2.00 -25.16 -22.11
CA ILE A 313 -2.80 -25.08 -23.34
C ILE A 313 -1.89 -25.25 -24.57
N TYR A 314 -0.70 -24.66 -24.55
CA TYR A 314 0.25 -24.75 -25.66
C TYR A 314 0.79 -26.16 -25.85
N VAL A 315 1.12 -26.88 -24.76
CA VAL A 315 1.73 -28.22 -24.87
C VAL A 315 0.74 -29.34 -25.18
N GLN A 316 -0.54 -29.17 -24.85
CA GLN A 316 -1.55 -30.24 -24.97
C GLN A 316 -1.62 -30.89 -26.37
N PRO A 317 -1.75 -30.14 -27.47
CA PRO A 317 -1.81 -30.74 -28.81
C PRO A 317 -0.58 -31.59 -29.14
N TYR A 318 0.62 -31.13 -28.74
CA TYR A 318 1.87 -31.85 -28.98
C TYR A 318 1.96 -33.15 -28.15
N LEU A 319 1.49 -33.13 -26.90
CA LEU A 319 1.46 -34.30 -26.03
C LEU A 319 0.41 -35.33 -26.48
N GLU A 320 -0.70 -34.89 -27.07
CA GLU A 320 -1.72 -35.77 -27.64
C GLU A 320 -1.22 -36.45 -28.92
N GLU A 321 -0.48 -35.72 -29.77
CA GLU A 321 0.16 -36.28 -30.98
C GLU A 321 1.30 -37.25 -30.64
N ASN A 322 2.11 -36.93 -29.62
CA ASN A 322 3.26 -37.74 -29.22
C ASN A 322 3.26 -38.01 -27.70
N PRO A 323 2.52 -39.03 -27.22
CA PRO A 323 2.42 -39.33 -25.78
C PRO A 323 3.70 -39.85 -25.11
N HIS A 324 4.72 -40.22 -25.89
CA HIS A 324 5.97 -40.84 -25.42
C HIS A 324 7.22 -40.01 -25.75
N MET A 325 7.14 -38.68 -25.61
CA MET A 325 8.32 -37.81 -25.71
C MET A 325 9.37 -38.13 -24.64
N THR A 326 10.65 -37.91 -24.96
CA THR A 326 11.72 -38.00 -23.97
C THR A 326 11.63 -36.86 -22.95
N PRO A 327 12.20 -37.01 -21.73
CA PRO A 327 12.22 -35.95 -20.73
C PRO A 327 12.82 -34.64 -21.26
N GLU A 328 13.86 -34.72 -22.09
CA GLU A 328 14.52 -33.57 -22.69
C GLU A 328 13.64 -32.85 -23.71
N GLU A 329 12.90 -33.60 -24.55
CA GLU A 329 11.94 -33.03 -25.51
C GLU A 329 10.79 -32.32 -24.78
N VAL A 330 10.29 -32.93 -23.70
CA VAL A 330 9.25 -32.35 -22.85
C VAL A 330 9.73 -31.04 -22.24
N ASP A 331 10.94 -30.99 -21.70
CA ASP A 331 11.48 -29.77 -21.10
C ASP A 331 11.66 -28.64 -22.12
N GLN A 332 12.17 -28.93 -23.31
CA GLN A 332 12.27 -27.94 -24.40
C GLN A 332 10.90 -27.43 -24.86
N LEU A 333 9.90 -28.31 -24.92
CA LEU A 333 8.54 -27.95 -25.27
C LEU A 333 7.93 -27.01 -24.21
N TYR A 334 8.12 -27.30 -22.92
CA TYR A 334 7.67 -26.43 -21.84
C TYR A 334 8.41 -25.10 -21.81
N GLU A 335 9.70 -25.04 -22.15
CA GLU A 335 10.44 -23.78 -22.26
C GLU A 335 9.84 -22.86 -23.34
N LYS A 336 9.51 -23.40 -24.51
CA LYS A 336 8.76 -22.67 -25.55
C LYS A 336 7.38 -22.23 -25.04
N ALA A 337 6.69 -23.11 -24.33
CA ALA A 337 5.38 -22.84 -23.78
C ALA A 337 5.41 -21.69 -22.75
N THR A 338 6.45 -21.63 -21.90
CA THR A 338 6.66 -20.54 -20.93
C THR A 338 6.88 -19.20 -21.61
N ARG A 339 7.60 -19.16 -22.75
CA ARG A 339 7.78 -17.93 -23.53
C ARG A 339 6.46 -17.40 -24.09
N VAL A 340 5.62 -18.30 -24.59
CA VAL A 340 4.26 -17.96 -25.05
C VAL A 340 3.39 -17.48 -23.89
N GLY A 341 3.47 -18.10 -22.71
CA GLY A 341 2.81 -17.62 -21.50
C GLY A 341 3.30 -16.23 -21.07
N THR A 342 4.59 -15.95 -21.24
CA THR A 342 5.18 -14.64 -20.94
C THR A 342 4.72 -13.56 -21.92
N PHE A 343 4.47 -13.90 -23.19
CA PHE A 343 3.83 -13.00 -24.15
C PHE A 343 2.43 -12.56 -23.69
N ALA A 344 1.64 -13.46 -23.12
CA ALA A 344 0.35 -13.05 -22.59
C ALA A 344 0.45 -12.14 -21.37
N LEU A 345 1.44 -12.36 -20.50
CA LEU A 345 1.75 -11.44 -19.40
C LEU A 345 2.22 -10.07 -19.91
N LEU A 346 2.89 -10.01 -21.07
CA LEU A 346 3.20 -8.75 -21.75
C LEU A 346 1.91 -8.02 -22.18
N ILE A 347 0.95 -8.71 -22.80
CA ILE A 347 -0.35 -8.10 -23.15
C ILE A 347 -1.08 -7.62 -21.89
N PHE A 348 -1.08 -8.41 -20.81
CA PHE A 348 -1.61 -8.01 -19.50
C PHE A 348 -0.96 -6.72 -18.98
N ALA A 349 0.38 -6.61 -19.04
CA ALA A 349 1.11 -5.43 -18.58
C ALA A 349 0.81 -4.18 -19.42
N ILE A 350 0.73 -4.33 -20.75
CA ILE A 350 0.36 -3.24 -21.67
C ILE A 350 -1.06 -2.77 -21.39
N THR A 351 -2.02 -3.68 -21.26
CA THR A 351 -3.41 -3.34 -20.94
C THR A 351 -3.52 -2.65 -19.59
N SER A 352 -2.80 -3.15 -18.56
CA SER A 352 -2.76 -2.54 -17.24
C SER A 352 -2.21 -1.11 -17.27
N LEU A 353 -1.06 -0.89 -17.92
CA LEU A 353 -0.46 0.43 -18.02
C LEU A 353 -1.37 1.40 -18.79
N THR A 354 -1.93 0.94 -19.91
CA THR A 354 -2.89 1.71 -20.72
C THR A 354 -4.11 2.09 -19.88
N THR A 355 -4.67 1.14 -19.13
CA THR A 355 -5.80 1.40 -18.24
C THR A 355 -5.45 2.40 -17.15
N ASN A 356 -4.30 2.26 -16.48
CA ASN A 356 -3.85 3.21 -15.45
C ASN A 356 -3.66 4.64 -15.99
N VAL A 357 -3.22 4.79 -17.24
CA VAL A 357 -3.00 6.10 -17.87
C VAL A 357 -4.31 6.71 -18.34
N PHE A 358 -5.18 5.95 -18.98
CA PHE A 358 -6.35 6.50 -19.68
C PHE A 358 -7.66 6.43 -18.89
N LEU A 359 -7.85 5.41 -18.06
CA LEU A 359 -9.12 5.21 -17.34
C LEU A 359 -9.51 6.39 -16.43
N PRO A 360 -8.58 7.07 -15.73
CA PRO A 360 -8.92 8.24 -14.92
C PRO A 360 -9.61 9.37 -15.71
N PHE A 361 -9.38 9.50 -17.02
CA PHE A 361 -10.04 10.53 -17.85
C PHE A 361 -11.53 10.24 -18.12
N PHE A 362 -11.98 9.00 -17.92
CA PHE A 362 -13.37 8.59 -18.18
C PHE A 362 -14.20 8.49 -16.90
N ILE A 363 -13.58 8.50 -15.73
CA ILE A 363 -14.24 8.37 -14.43
C ILE A 363 -14.55 9.75 -13.87
N ALA A 364 -15.79 9.93 -13.38
CA ALA A 364 -16.17 11.16 -12.72
C ALA A 364 -15.32 11.38 -11.44
N PRO A 365 -14.77 12.60 -11.23
CA PRO A 365 -14.09 12.95 -9.99
C PRO A 365 -15.03 12.61 -8.82
N THR A 366 -14.62 11.65 -8.00
CA THR A 366 -15.46 11.16 -6.89
C THR A 366 -15.29 12.03 -5.65
N TYR A 367 -14.25 12.88 -5.63
CA TYR A 367 -13.88 13.73 -4.51
C TYR A 367 -13.53 15.11 -5.05
N ASP A 368 -14.38 16.11 -4.81
CA ASP A 368 -14.04 17.51 -5.05
C ASP A 368 -12.98 17.91 -4.03
N SER A 369 -11.75 18.13 -4.48
CA SER A 369 -10.74 18.87 -3.72
C SER A 369 -11.05 20.37 -3.79
N GLN A 370 -12.21 20.76 -3.28
CA GLN A 370 -12.46 22.17 -2.94
C GLN A 370 -11.57 22.49 -1.73
N PRO A 371 -10.63 23.47 -1.82
CA PRO A 371 -9.98 23.98 -0.63
C PRO A 371 -11.07 24.56 0.27
N VAL A 372 -11.28 23.91 1.41
CA VAL A 372 -12.25 24.36 2.42
C VAL A 372 -11.74 25.65 3.03
N GLY A 373 -12.38 26.76 2.66
CA GLY A 373 -12.39 28.02 3.40
C GLY A 373 -11.07 28.81 3.40
N GLU A 374 -10.98 29.83 2.54
CA GLU A 374 -10.14 30.99 2.84
C GLU A 374 -10.61 31.61 4.17
N ALA A 375 -9.70 31.76 5.12
CA ALA A 375 -9.94 32.57 6.30
C ALA A 375 -10.21 34.03 5.86
N PRO A 376 -11.19 34.73 6.43
CA PRO A 376 -11.49 36.09 6.03
C PRO A 376 -10.39 37.03 6.54
N GLY A 377 -9.40 37.34 5.70
CA GLY A 377 -8.42 38.38 6.04
C GLY A 377 -7.09 38.45 5.28
N GLU A 378 -6.68 37.43 4.53
CA GLU A 378 -5.36 37.47 3.88
C GLU A 378 -5.46 37.79 2.38
N GLY A 379 -4.80 38.89 1.98
CA GLY A 379 -4.74 39.38 0.61
C GLY A 379 -4.06 38.39 -0.36
N PRO A 380 -4.25 38.59 -1.67
CA PRO A 380 -4.03 37.55 -2.66
C PRO A 380 -2.53 37.24 -2.83
N SER A 381 -2.11 36.06 -2.39
CA SER A 381 -0.81 35.48 -2.73
C SER A 381 -0.97 34.40 -3.80
N THR A 382 -1.00 34.85 -5.04
CA THR A 382 -0.61 34.19 -6.30
C THR A 382 -0.53 32.64 -6.27
N SER A 383 -1.68 31.98 -6.25
CA SER A 383 -1.84 30.69 -6.92
C SER A 383 -2.27 30.97 -8.36
N LEU A 384 -1.57 30.37 -9.31
CA LEU A 384 -1.78 30.57 -10.75
C LEU A 384 -3.05 29.82 -11.19
N HIS A 385 -4.22 30.28 -10.78
CA HIS A 385 -5.50 30.02 -11.44
C HIS A 385 -6.35 31.30 -11.33
N THR A 386 -6.21 32.13 -12.34
CA THR A 386 -6.93 33.39 -12.55
C THR A 386 -8.43 33.22 -12.35
N TYR A 387 -8.98 33.96 -11.38
CA TYR A 387 -10.40 34.32 -11.33
C TYR A 387 -10.67 35.28 -12.50
N GLY A 388 -11.59 34.90 -13.38
CA GLY A 388 -12.01 35.76 -14.48
C GLY A 388 -13.20 35.18 -15.22
N GLY A 389 -14.40 35.65 -14.84
CA GLY A 389 -15.56 35.77 -15.72
C GLY A 389 -16.25 34.48 -16.15
N GLU A 390 -17.58 34.52 -16.08
CA GLU A 390 -18.50 33.61 -16.76
C GLU A 390 -18.02 33.26 -18.19
N ASN A 391 -17.43 32.08 -18.36
CA ASN A 391 -17.43 31.36 -19.62
C ASN A 391 -17.18 29.87 -19.33
N ASN A 392 -18.29 29.13 -19.26
CA ASN A 392 -18.34 27.68 -19.10
C ASN A 392 -17.84 26.97 -20.38
N SER A 393 -16.55 27.11 -20.69
CA SER A 393 -15.89 26.20 -21.63
C SER A 393 -15.40 25.01 -20.84
N LYS A 394 -16.28 24.01 -20.65
CA LYS A 394 -15.90 22.66 -20.18
C LYS A 394 -14.56 22.27 -20.82
N SER A 395 -13.57 21.93 -20.00
CA SER A 395 -12.30 21.41 -20.50
C SER A 395 -12.59 20.22 -21.42
N TRP A 396 -11.79 20.01 -22.46
CA TRP A 396 -11.98 18.87 -23.35
C TRP A 396 -11.99 17.53 -22.58
N THR A 397 -11.27 17.48 -21.46
CA THR A 397 -11.27 16.36 -20.51
C THR A 397 -12.62 16.15 -19.83
N ASP A 398 -13.38 17.20 -19.54
CA ASP A 398 -14.70 17.11 -18.89
C ASP A 398 -15.76 16.54 -19.84
N ARG A 399 -15.50 16.58 -21.15
CA ARG A 399 -16.35 15.95 -22.17
C ARG A 399 -16.08 14.45 -22.33
N LEU A 400 -14.95 13.95 -21.82
CA LEU A 400 -14.60 12.52 -21.86
C LEU A 400 -15.17 11.73 -20.68
N ILE A 401 -15.62 12.41 -19.62
CA ILE A 401 -16.21 11.79 -18.43
C ILE A 401 -17.51 11.09 -18.83
N ILE A 402 -17.60 9.78 -18.55
CA ILE A 402 -18.80 9.00 -18.81
C ILE A 402 -19.80 9.26 -17.67
N PRO A 403 -21.00 9.82 -17.94
CA PRO A 403 -21.97 10.09 -16.90
C PRO A 403 -22.39 8.80 -16.20
N GLY A 404 -22.28 8.77 -14.87
CA GLY A 404 -22.64 7.62 -14.04
C GLY A 404 -21.54 6.56 -13.86
N LEU A 405 -20.34 6.73 -14.46
CA LEU A 405 -19.18 5.87 -14.20
C LEU A 405 -18.35 6.44 -13.04
N THR A 406 -18.69 6.04 -11.81
CA THR A 406 -17.90 6.36 -10.61
C THR A 406 -16.73 5.40 -10.46
N LEU A 407 -15.71 5.79 -9.67
CA LEU A 407 -14.55 4.93 -9.39
C LEU A 407 -14.96 3.59 -8.78
N ARG A 408 -15.94 3.60 -7.87
CA ARG A 408 -16.52 2.40 -7.27
C ARG A 408 -17.16 1.48 -8.30
N ARG A 409 -18.00 2.03 -9.20
CA ARG A 409 -18.68 1.24 -10.25
C ARG A 409 -17.67 0.66 -11.23
N ALA A 410 -16.68 1.44 -11.66
CA ALA A 410 -15.58 0.95 -12.50
C ALA A 410 -14.83 -0.21 -11.83
N TRP A 411 -14.48 -0.05 -10.55
CA TRP A 411 -13.82 -1.11 -9.79
C TRP A 411 -14.69 -2.37 -9.66
N MET A 412 -15.99 -2.23 -9.36
CA MET A 412 -16.94 -3.34 -9.30
C MET A 412 -17.03 -4.11 -10.62
N PHE A 413 -17.21 -3.40 -11.75
CA PHE A 413 -17.27 -4.02 -13.08
C PHE A 413 -15.98 -4.75 -13.42
N SER A 414 -14.83 -4.24 -12.98
CA SER A 414 -13.56 -4.91 -13.19
C SER A 414 -13.42 -6.22 -12.40
N GLN A 415 -13.99 -6.32 -11.20
CA GLN A 415 -14.01 -7.59 -10.45
C GLN A 415 -14.93 -8.62 -11.12
N LEU A 416 -16.07 -8.18 -11.68
CA LEU A 416 -16.94 -9.04 -12.47
C LEU A 416 -16.27 -9.51 -13.77
N LEU A 417 -15.56 -8.62 -14.46
CA LEU A 417 -14.75 -8.96 -15.63
C LEU A 417 -13.71 -10.03 -15.29
N PHE A 418 -13.04 -9.91 -14.14
CA PHE A 418 -12.08 -10.91 -13.67
C PHE A 418 -12.75 -12.25 -13.38
N MET A 419 -13.88 -12.25 -12.65
CA MET A 419 -14.65 -13.47 -12.38
C MET A 419 -15.00 -14.21 -13.66
N VAL A 420 -15.59 -13.50 -14.65
CA VAL A 420 -15.95 -14.09 -15.94
C VAL A 420 -14.71 -14.61 -16.67
N SER A 421 -13.63 -13.82 -16.71
CA SER A 421 -12.39 -14.21 -17.38
C SER A 421 -11.77 -15.47 -16.77
N MET A 422 -11.75 -15.57 -15.44
CA MET A 422 -11.27 -16.75 -14.72
C MET A 422 -12.18 -17.96 -14.92
N LEU A 423 -13.51 -17.81 -14.94
CA LEU A 423 -14.43 -18.90 -15.24
C LEU A 423 -14.27 -19.41 -16.68
N CYS A 424 -13.95 -18.53 -17.64
CA CYS A 424 -13.67 -18.95 -19.01
C CYS A 424 -12.40 -19.81 -19.13
N THR A 425 -11.47 -19.76 -18.16
CA THR A 425 -10.20 -20.50 -18.26
C THR A 425 -10.38 -22.01 -18.37
N VAL A 426 -11.45 -22.57 -17.81
CA VAL A 426 -11.77 -24.01 -17.89
C VAL A 426 -12.30 -24.44 -19.26
N ILE A 427 -12.83 -23.50 -20.04
CA ILE A 427 -13.42 -23.76 -21.37
C ILE A 427 -12.40 -23.48 -22.47
N VAL A 428 -11.52 -22.50 -22.28
CA VAL A 428 -10.56 -22.08 -23.30
C VAL A 428 -9.48 -23.14 -23.52
N ARG A 429 -9.30 -23.52 -24.80
CA ARG A 429 -8.32 -24.52 -25.26
C ARG A 429 -7.32 -23.98 -26.27
N THR A 430 -7.34 -22.69 -26.58
CA THR A 430 -6.42 -22.09 -27.56
C THR A 430 -5.62 -20.97 -26.92
N VAL A 431 -4.34 -20.90 -27.30
CA VAL A 431 -3.41 -19.89 -26.79
C VAL A 431 -3.86 -18.46 -27.11
N PRO A 432 -4.35 -18.12 -28.33
CA PRO A 432 -4.82 -16.77 -28.62
C PRO A 432 -6.00 -16.35 -27.72
N ALA A 433 -6.97 -17.24 -27.50
CA ALA A 433 -8.10 -16.95 -26.62
C ALA A 433 -7.66 -16.79 -25.16
N ALA A 434 -6.76 -17.64 -24.68
CA ALA A 434 -6.20 -17.51 -23.33
C ALA A 434 -5.42 -16.20 -23.15
N THR A 435 -4.67 -15.79 -24.18
CA THR A 435 -3.93 -14.52 -24.21
C THR A 435 -4.88 -13.31 -24.11
N VAL A 436 -6.00 -13.34 -24.84
CA VAL A 436 -7.02 -12.28 -24.75
C VAL A 436 -7.63 -12.21 -23.35
N LEU A 437 -7.97 -13.35 -22.74
CA LEU A 437 -8.49 -13.38 -21.36
C LEU A 437 -7.51 -12.77 -20.36
N VAL A 438 -6.24 -13.16 -20.43
CA VAL A 438 -5.17 -12.61 -19.57
C VAL A 438 -4.95 -11.13 -19.83
N GLY A 439 -5.01 -10.70 -21.10
CA GLY A 439 -4.97 -9.29 -21.47
C GLY A 439 -6.08 -8.46 -20.82
N LEU A 440 -7.33 -8.95 -20.84
CA LEU A 440 -8.49 -8.29 -20.23
C LEU A 440 -8.35 -8.15 -18.71
N VAL A 441 -7.76 -9.15 -18.05
CA VAL A 441 -7.46 -9.11 -16.61
C VAL A 441 -6.50 -7.97 -16.25
N GLY A 442 -5.72 -7.45 -17.21
CA GLY A 442 -4.91 -6.24 -17.04
C GLY A 442 -5.73 -5.01 -16.64
N ILE A 443 -6.97 -4.90 -17.10
CA ILE A 443 -7.90 -3.82 -16.71
C ILE A 443 -8.23 -3.93 -15.21
N THR A 444 -8.56 -5.13 -14.76
CA THR A 444 -8.87 -5.40 -13.34
C THR A 444 -7.66 -5.15 -12.45
N TRP A 445 -6.48 -5.53 -12.90
CA TRP A 445 -5.24 -5.29 -12.16
C TRP A 445 -4.99 -3.79 -11.96
N ALA A 446 -5.13 -2.98 -13.01
CA ALA A 446 -4.97 -1.53 -12.92
C ALA A 446 -5.94 -0.91 -11.90
N LEU A 447 -7.22 -1.26 -11.95
CA LEU A 447 -8.23 -0.74 -11.02
C LEU A 447 -8.00 -1.22 -9.59
N THR A 448 -7.55 -2.45 -9.39
CA THR A 448 -7.28 -3.00 -8.04
C THR A 448 -6.07 -2.32 -7.39
N LEU A 449 -5.09 -1.88 -8.17
CA LEU A 449 -3.94 -1.12 -7.66
C LEU A 449 -4.26 0.36 -7.39
N TRP A 450 -5.35 0.90 -7.93
CA TRP A 450 -5.68 2.32 -7.81
C TRP A 450 -6.89 2.60 -6.91
N ALA A 451 -8.04 2.00 -7.19
CA ALA A 451 -9.31 2.33 -6.53
C ALA A 451 -9.28 2.21 -4.99
N PRO A 452 -8.68 1.17 -4.38
CA PRO A 452 -8.64 1.03 -2.93
C PRO A 452 -7.86 2.14 -2.25
N PHE A 453 -6.70 2.50 -2.81
CA PHE A 453 -5.86 3.57 -2.27
C PHE A 453 -6.52 4.92 -2.43
N ALA A 454 -7.16 5.20 -3.57
CA ALA A 454 -7.91 6.42 -3.78
C ALA A 454 -9.06 6.57 -2.77
N ILE A 455 -9.84 5.50 -2.54
CA ILE A 455 -10.95 5.52 -1.56
C ILE A 455 -10.44 5.69 -0.13
N ILE A 456 -9.38 4.96 0.26
CA ILE A 456 -8.80 5.07 1.60
C ILE A 456 -8.21 6.46 1.83
N SER A 457 -7.46 7.00 0.86
CA SER A 457 -6.86 8.33 0.94
C SER A 457 -7.93 9.40 1.10
N ALA A 458 -9.01 9.32 0.32
CA ALA A 458 -10.09 10.28 0.42
C ALA A 458 -10.83 10.22 1.76
N GLU A 459 -11.07 9.02 2.31
CA GLU A 459 -11.65 8.85 3.65
C GLU A 459 -10.75 9.44 4.74
N ILE A 460 -9.42 9.26 4.64
CA ILE A 460 -8.45 9.86 5.57
C ILE A 460 -8.52 11.39 5.45
N SER A 461 -8.38 11.95 4.26
CA SER A 461 -8.42 13.40 4.04
C SER A 461 -9.74 14.03 4.52
N ARG A 462 -10.88 13.35 4.33
CA ARG A 462 -12.19 13.81 4.82
C ARG A 462 -12.24 13.86 6.34
N ARG A 463 -11.69 12.84 7.03
CA ARG A 463 -11.65 12.80 8.49
C ARG A 463 -10.74 13.87 9.07
N ASP A 464 -9.57 14.08 8.46
CA ASP A 464 -8.63 15.11 8.89
C ASP A 464 -9.21 16.51 8.69
N ALA A 465 -9.99 16.72 7.61
CA ALA A 465 -10.75 17.97 7.41
C ALA A 465 -11.81 18.19 8.51
N LEU A 466 -12.59 17.15 8.86
CA LEU A 466 -13.59 17.23 9.92
C LEU A 466 -12.96 17.44 11.31
N ALA A 467 -11.80 16.83 11.58
CA ALA A 467 -11.06 17.02 12.83
C ALA A 467 -10.58 18.47 12.96
N ARG A 468 -9.99 19.03 11.90
CA ARG A 468 -9.58 20.45 11.85
C ARG A 468 -10.75 21.42 12.06
N GLN A 469 -11.89 21.15 11.43
CA GLN A 469 -13.10 21.95 11.64
C GLN A 469 -13.58 21.92 13.11
N ARG A 470 -13.52 20.76 13.78
CA ARG A 470 -13.86 20.66 15.20
C ARG A 470 -12.90 21.44 16.09
N LYS A 471 -11.60 21.36 15.82
CA LYS A 471 -10.57 22.14 16.54
C LYS A 471 -10.81 23.65 16.41
N GLN A 472 -11.14 24.12 15.20
CA GLN A 472 -11.48 25.53 14.95
C GLN A 472 -12.79 25.96 15.64
N ALA A 473 -13.80 25.10 15.66
CA ALA A 473 -15.04 25.38 16.40
C ALA A 473 -14.79 25.47 17.92
N SER A 474 -13.97 24.59 18.49
CA SER A 474 -13.61 24.65 19.92
C SER A 474 -12.80 25.88 20.29
N SER A 475 -11.86 26.34 19.44
CA SER A 475 -11.06 27.54 19.71
C SER A 475 -11.88 28.84 19.59
N SER A 476 -12.92 28.85 18.76
CA SER A 476 -13.85 29.99 18.64
C SER A 476 -14.81 30.16 19.83
N THR A 477 -14.97 29.13 20.68
CA THR A 477 -15.86 29.18 21.85
C THR A 477 -15.15 29.77 23.09
N THR A 478 -13.84 29.99 23.03
CA THR A 478 -13.02 30.63 24.07
C THR A 478 -12.45 31.97 23.59
N GLY A 479 -13.32 32.96 23.37
CA GLY A 479 -12.96 34.37 23.11
C GLY A 479 -13.59 35.31 24.13
N PRO A 480 -12.92 36.41 24.55
CA PRO A 480 -13.24 37.14 25.78
C PRO A 480 -14.56 37.88 25.67
N ALA A 481 -15.37 37.80 26.72
CA ALA A 481 -16.61 38.57 26.86
C ALA A 481 -16.29 40.08 26.83
N ALA A 482 -16.52 40.72 25.68
CA ALA A 482 -16.55 42.16 25.56
C ALA A 482 -17.89 42.67 26.11
N GLY A 483 -17.86 43.28 27.30
CA GLY A 483 -18.95 44.05 27.90
C GLY A 483 -18.55 45.53 28.06
N PRO A 484 -19.50 46.47 27.92
CA PRO A 484 -19.21 47.82 27.45
C PRO A 484 -18.66 48.78 28.51
N SER A 485 -17.94 49.77 28.01
CA SER A 485 -17.39 50.94 28.69
C SER A 485 -18.38 51.66 29.62
N SER A 486 -17.96 51.91 30.86
CA SER A 486 -18.40 53.07 31.65
C SER A 486 -17.29 53.58 32.56
N SER A 487 -17.01 54.87 32.41
CA SER A 487 -16.04 55.71 33.11
C SER A 487 -16.23 55.79 34.63
N SER A 488 -15.13 55.78 35.40
CA SER A 488 -14.87 56.81 36.43
C SER A 488 -13.45 56.70 36.99
N SER A 489 -12.86 57.88 37.18
CA SER A 489 -11.52 58.21 37.67
C SER A 489 -11.43 58.28 39.20
N ILE A 490 -10.22 58.05 39.78
CA ILE A 490 -9.51 58.79 40.89
C ILE A 490 -8.52 57.88 41.67
N PRO A 491 -7.42 58.41 42.27
CA PRO A 491 -6.06 57.84 42.15
C PRO A 491 -5.43 57.23 43.43
N ALA A 492 -4.17 56.82 43.25
CA ALA A 492 -3.18 56.17 44.13
C ALA A 492 -3.11 56.54 45.62
N SER A 493 -2.85 55.52 46.47
CA SER A 493 -1.74 55.49 47.44
C SER A 493 -1.69 54.16 48.22
N ALA A 494 -0.48 53.60 48.39
CA ALA A 494 0.09 52.99 49.60
C ALA A 494 0.90 51.71 49.33
N ALA A 495 2.12 51.71 49.86
CA ALA A 495 3.21 50.76 49.63
C ALA A 495 3.18 49.52 50.53
N GLY A 496 3.81 48.43 50.08
CA GLY A 496 4.22 47.28 50.90
C GLY A 496 4.80 46.12 50.07
N PRO A 497 5.99 45.56 50.38
CA PRO A 497 6.78 44.77 49.44
C PRO A 497 6.64 43.25 49.55
N SER A 498 7.11 42.56 48.50
CA SER A 498 7.60 41.17 48.45
C SER A 498 6.59 40.01 48.54
N ARG A 499 6.39 39.29 47.41
CA ARG A 499 7.08 38.01 47.15
C ARG A 499 6.85 37.53 45.72
N PHE A 500 7.97 37.09 45.16
CA PHE A 500 8.16 36.36 43.93
C PHE A 500 7.48 34.99 43.99
N ASP A 501 6.71 34.64 42.95
CA ASP A 501 6.72 33.32 42.31
C ASP A 501 6.05 33.46 40.94
N GLY A 502 6.89 33.42 39.91
CA GLY A 502 6.46 33.34 38.52
C GLY A 502 6.23 31.87 38.14
N TYR A 503 4.99 31.54 37.79
CA TYR A 503 4.66 30.39 36.95
C TYR A 503 3.59 30.84 35.96
N THR A 504 3.99 31.14 34.74
CA THR A 504 3.07 31.27 33.60
C THR A 504 3.77 30.82 32.32
N SER A 505 3.04 29.94 31.63
CA SER A 505 3.14 29.54 30.22
C SER A 505 4.40 28.80 29.74
N ASP A 506 4.46 27.50 30.04
CA ASP A 506 5.17 26.50 29.21
C ASP A 506 4.30 25.26 28.90
N GLN A 507 2.99 25.31 29.23
CA GLN A 507 2.08 24.16 29.08
C GLN A 507 1.17 24.19 27.84
N ASP A 508 0.99 25.35 27.20
CA ASP A 508 0.07 25.47 26.05
C ASP A 508 0.70 25.11 24.70
N HIS A 509 2.03 24.91 24.63
CA HIS A 509 2.71 24.45 23.40
C HIS A 509 2.98 22.93 23.35
N LYS A 510 2.52 22.16 24.35
CA LYS A 510 2.68 20.69 24.36
C LYS A 510 1.44 19.93 23.93
N LEU A 511 0.28 20.57 23.84
CA LEU A 511 -0.97 19.90 23.49
C LEU A 511 -1.20 19.78 21.98
N ASP A 512 -0.55 20.64 21.16
CA ASP A 512 -0.69 20.60 19.71
C ASP A 512 0.24 19.55 19.04
N ASP A 513 1.45 19.32 19.59
CA ASP A 513 2.38 18.32 19.06
C ASP A 513 1.90 16.86 19.27
N ASP A 514 1.23 16.58 20.41
CA ASP A 514 0.73 15.22 20.73
C ASP A 514 -0.43 14.79 19.79
N ASP A 515 -1.22 15.75 19.31
CA ASP A 515 -2.37 15.49 18.44
C ASP A 515 -1.95 15.18 16.98
N ASP A 516 -0.94 15.86 16.45
CA ASP A 516 -0.39 15.62 15.11
C ASP A 516 0.40 14.28 15.03
N GLU A 517 1.10 13.91 16.11
CA GLU A 517 1.70 12.56 16.24
C GLU A 517 0.62 11.46 16.30
N HIS A 518 -0.53 11.71 16.95
CA HIS A 518 -1.64 10.76 17.01
C HIS A 518 -2.38 10.57 15.68
N GLU A 519 -2.55 11.63 14.86
CA GLU A 519 -3.20 11.54 13.54
C GLU A 519 -2.30 10.86 12.48
N THR A 520 -1.00 11.17 12.46
CA THR A 520 -0.04 10.53 11.55
C THR A 520 0.19 9.04 11.84
N ASP A 521 0.20 8.65 13.12
CA ASP A 521 0.22 7.23 13.53
C ASP A 521 -1.03 6.48 13.03
N GLN A 522 -2.17 7.15 12.89
CA GLN A 522 -3.43 6.53 12.48
C GLN A 522 -3.46 6.18 10.98
N ALA A 523 -2.94 7.04 10.11
CA ALA A 523 -2.84 6.78 8.67
C ALA A 523 -1.89 5.60 8.37
N GLY A 524 -0.73 5.56 9.02
CA GLY A 524 0.23 4.46 8.90
C GLY A 524 -0.36 3.12 9.37
N VAL A 525 -1.13 3.12 10.47
CA VAL A 525 -1.85 1.94 10.96
C VAL A 525 -2.92 1.48 9.96
N ILE A 526 -3.68 2.41 9.35
CA ILE A 526 -4.68 2.09 8.32
C ILE A 526 -4.03 1.42 7.11
N LEU A 527 -2.93 1.98 6.59
CA LEU A 527 -2.16 1.42 5.49
C LEU A 527 -1.56 0.05 5.84
N GLY A 528 -1.08 -0.13 7.08
CA GLY A 528 -0.60 -1.42 7.58
C GLY A 528 -1.69 -2.50 7.62
N ILE A 529 -2.91 -2.14 8.05
CA ILE A 529 -4.06 -3.04 8.04
C ILE A 529 -4.47 -3.40 6.61
N HIS A 530 -4.47 -2.43 5.70
CA HIS A 530 -4.75 -2.68 4.30
C HIS A 530 -3.76 -3.68 3.68
N ASN A 531 -2.47 -3.52 3.94
CA ASN A 531 -1.45 -4.48 3.47
C ASN A 531 -1.67 -5.89 4.03
N MET A 532 -2.08 -6.01 5.31
CA MET A 532 -2.46 -7.28 5.90
C MET A 532 -3.67 -7.91 5.21
N ALA A 533 -4.67 -7.10 4.86
CA ALA A 533 -5.86 -7.54 4.13
C ALA A 533 -5.53 -8.04 2.72
N ILE A 534 -4.41 -7.60 2.15
CA ILE A 534 -3.87 -8.09 0.87
C ILE A 534 -3.06 -9.38 1.05
N ALA A 535 -2.22 -9.47 2.07
CA ALA A 535 -1.26 -10.57 2.20
C ALA A 535 -1.84 -11.84 2.85
N ALA A 536 -2.68 -11.70 3.89
CA ALA A 536 -3.33 -12.83 4.56
C ALA A 536 -4.12 -13.78 3.62
N PRO A 537 -4.98 -13.29 2.69
CA PRO A 537 -5.75 -14.18 1.81
C PRO A 537 -4.88 -14.95 0.82
N GLN A 538 -3.66 -14.49 0.52
CA GLN A 538 -2.76 -15.20 -0.38
C GLN A 538 -2.32 -16.54 0.22
N ILE A 539 -2.10 -16.61 1.55
CA ILE A 539 -1.81 -17.87 2.24
C ILE A 539 -2.98 -18.86 2.05
N ILE A 540 -4.22 -18.38 2.14
CA ILE A 540 -5.43 -19.18 1.89
C ILE A 540 -5.45 -19.65 0.44
N ALA A 541 -5.19 -18.76 -0.52
CA ALA A 541 -5.11 -19.08 -1.93
C ALA A 541 -4.07 -20.17 -2.21
N THR A 542 -2.92 -20.10 -1.56
CA THR A 542 -1.82 -21.03 -1.74
C THR A 542 -2.13 -22.42 -1.20
N VAL A 543 -2.65 -22.50 0.03
CA VAL A 543 -3.07 -23.78 0.62
C VAL A 543 -4.24 -24.37 -0.17
N GLY A 544 -5.21 -23.54 -0.57
CA GLY A 544 -6.34 -23.95 -1.41
C GLY A 544 -5.89 -24.49 -2.77
N SER A 545 -4.97 -23.78 -3.45
CA SER A 545 -4.36 -24.23 -4.70
C SER A 545 -3.66 -25.57 -4.53
N SER A 546 -2.88 -25.74 -3.45
CA SER A 546 -2.19 -27.00 -3.15
C SER A 546 -3.14 -28.18 -3.00
N LEU A 547 -4.28 -27.99 -2.31
CA LEU A 547 -5.31 -29.01 -2.16
C LEU A 547 -5.98 -29.37 -3.48
N ILE A 548 -6.32 -28.36 -4.30
CA ILE A 548 -6.92 -28.59 -5.63
C ILE A 548 -5.94 -29.34 -6.53
N PHE A 549 -4.66 -28.94 -6.56
CA PHE A 549 -3.63 -29.65 -7.31
C PHE A 549 -3.47 -31.08 -6.83
N LYS A 550 -3.51 -31.35 -5.52
CA LYS A 550 -3.43 -32.72 -5.00
C LYS A 550 -4.56 -33.63 -5.52
N ILE A 551 -5.73 -33.08 -5.81
CA ILE A 551 -6.90 -33.82 -6.31
C ILE A 551 -6.88 -33.96 -7.84
N PHE A 552 -6.56 -32.88 -8.56
CA PHE A 552 -6.78 -32.80 -10.01
C PHE A 552 -5.51 -32.81 -10.87
N GLN A 553 -4.33 -32.60 -10.31
CA GLN A 553 -3.10 -32.57 -11.10
C GLN A 553 -2.80 -33.94 -11.70
N LYS A 554 -2.28 -33.95 -12.92
CA LYS A 554 -1.71 -35.14 -13.55
C LYS A 554 -0.17 -35.03 -13.55
N PRO A 555 0.55 -36.15 -13.77
CA PRO A 555 2.00 -36.09 -13.95
C PRO A 555 2.40 -35.16 -15.10
N ARG A 556 3.50 -34.44 -14.96
CA ARG A 556 4.05 -33.57 -16.00
C ARG A 556 4.31 -34.39 -17.28
N GLY A 557 3.99 -33.82 -18.44
CA GLY A 557 4.10 -34.51 -19.72
C GLY A 557 2.94 -35.46 -20.06
N THR A 558 1.90 -35.54 -19.23
CA THR A 558 0.68 -36.30 -19.56
C THR A 558 -0.42 -35.39 -20.13
N PRO A 559 -1.16 -35.84 -21.16
CA PRO A 559 -2.21 -35.03 -21.78
C PRO A 559 -3.45 -34.84 -20.88
N GLY A 560 -4.13 -33.72 -21.11
CA GLY A 560 -5.40 -33.38 -20.47
C GLY A 560 -5.30 -33.01 -18.97
N ASP A 561 -4.18 -32.42 -18.53
CA ASP A 561 -4.13 -31.75 -17.23
C ASP A 561 -4.76 -30.36 -17.34
N HIS A 562 -5.75 -30.07 -16.49
CA HIS A 562 -6.46 -28.79 -16.44
C HIS A 562 -6.53 -28.23 -15.02
N SER A 563 -5.68 -28.74 -14.12
CA SER A 563 -5.72 -28.39 -12.71
C SER A 563 -5.45 -26.90 -12.46
N ILE A 564 -4.59 -26.25 -13.26
CA ILE A 564 -4.34 -24.80 -13.12
C ILE A 564 -5.58 -23.99 -13.49
N ALA A 565 -6.27 -24.36 -14.58
CA ALA A 565 -7.51 -23.71 -14.99
C ALA A 565 -8.59 -23.78 -13.90
N ILE A 566 -8.72 -24.94 -13.24
CA ILE A 566 -9.67 -25.13 -12.12
C ILE A 566 -9.34 -24.20 -10.95
N VAL A 567 -8.06 -24.10 -10.57
CA VAL A 567 -7.60 -23.20 -9.51
C VAL A 567 -7.93 -21.75 -9.85
N MET A 568 -7.63 -21.31 -11.09
CA MET A 568 -7.94 -19.96 -11.55
C MET A 568 -9.44 -19.68 -11.53
N ALA A 569 -10.28 -20.60 -12.02
CA ALA A 569 -11.73 -20.45 -12.03
C ALA A 569 -12.33 -20.33 -10.62
N ILE A 570 -11.88 -21.16 -9.66
CA ILE A 570 -12.31 -21.06 -8.25
C ILE A 570 -11.89 -19.70 -7.65
N GLY A 571 -10.67 -19.25 -7.94
CA GLY A 571 -10.21 -17.90 -7.59
C GLY A 571 -11.13 -16.81 -8.16
N GLY A 572 -11.57 -16.97 -9.40
CA GLY A 572 -12.55 -16.09 -10.05
C GLY A 572 -13.85 -15.92 -9.27
N VAL A 573 -14.41 -17.02 -8.74
CA VAL A 573 -15.64 -16.98 -7.93
C VAL A 573 -15.44 -16.17 -6.65
N THR A 574 -14.27 -16.31 -5.98
CA THR A 574 -13.96 -15.53 -4.78
C THR A 574 -13.84 -14.03 -5.06
N VAL A 575 -13.30 -13.68 -6.22
CA VAL A 575 -13.24 -12.29 -6.70
C VAL A 575 -14.63 -11.77 -7.05
N GLY A 576 -15.51 -12.60 -7.61
CA GLY A 576 -16.92 -12.27 -7.83
C GLY A 576 -17.64 -11.86 -6.55
N ALA A 577 -17.38 -12.56 -5.43
CA ALA A 577 -17.92 -12.17 -4.12
C ALA A 577 -17.40 -10.80 -3.64
N SER A 578 -16.18 -10.43 -4.02
CA SER A 578 -15.64 -9.10 -3.71
C SER A 578 -16.43 -7.96 -4.39
N ALA A 579 -16.97 -8.19 -5.59
CA ALA A 579 -17.80 -7.21 -6.31
C ALA A 579 -19.07 -6.85 -5.52
N TRP A 580 -19.68 -7.82 -4.84
CA TRP A 580 -20.81 -7.58 -3.93
C TRP A 580 -20.43 -6.64 -2.78
N PHE A 581 -19.26 -6.84 -2.17
CA PHE A 581 -18.78 -5.96 -1.11
C PHE A 581 -18.45 -4.54 -1.60
N ILE A 582 -18.02 -4.38 -2.86
CA ILE A 582 -17.82 -3.06 -3.48
C ILE A 582 -19.15 -2.30 -3.56
N HIS A 583 -20.25 -2.98 -3.90
CA HIS A 583 -21.57 -2.34 -3.97
C HIS A 583 -22.00 -1.72 -2.63
N LEU A 584 -21.51 -2.24 -1.50
CA LEU A 584 -21.80 -1.72 -0.16
C LEU A 584 -20.99 -0.45 0.20
N ILE A 585 -19.99 -0.08 -0.60
CA ILE A 585 -19.23 1.17 -0.45
C ILE A 585 -20.10 2.33 -0.95
N ARG A 586 -20.08 3.48 -0.26
CA ARG A 586 -20.89 4.66 -0.65
C ARG A 586 -20.18 5.41 -1.79
N ASP A 587 -20.94 5.85 -2.80
CA ASP A 587 -20.51 6.86 -3.77
C ASP A 587 -20.92 8.23 -3.22
N GLU A 588 -19.98 9.05 -2.79
CA GLU A 588 -20.31 10.39 -2.26
C GLU A 588 -20.61 11.42 -3.37
N ALA A 589 -20.43 11.04 -4.64
CA ALA A 589 -20.71 11.89 -5.80
C ALA A 589 -22.21 12.17 -6.04
N GLU A 590 -23.13 11.45 -5.37
CA GLU A 590 -24.59 11.61 -5.58
C GLU A 590 -25.29 12.41 -4.47
N GLU A 591 -24.61 12.76 -3.37
CA GLU A 591 -25.13 13.64 -2.32
C GLU A 591 -24.21 14.85 -2.17
N GLY A 592 -24.54 15.94 -2.87
CA GLY A 592 -24.00 17.26 -2.53
C GLY A 592 -24.23 17.56 -1.04
N PRO A 593 -23.51 18.50 -0.42
CA PRO A 593 -23.56 18.70 1.02
C PRO A 593 -24.94 19.22 1.44
N SER A 594 -25.91 18.33 1.64
CA SER A 594 -27.05 18.61 2.49
C SER A 594 -26.52 18.54 3.92
N TYR A 595 -25.96 19.66 4.38
CA TYR A 595 -25.88 19.94 5.80
C TYR A 595 -27.32 19.94 6.33
N SER A 596 -27.78 18.76 6.73
CA SER A 596 -28.91 18.61 7.61
C SER A 596 -28.48 19.24 8.94
N ALA A 597 -28.94 20.45 9.18
CA ALA A 597 -28.78 21.19 10.44
C ALA A 597 -29.42 20.48 11.66
N VAL A 598 -29.83 19.21 11.51
CA VAL A 598 -30.56 18.44 12.51
C VAL A 598 -29.60 17.67 13.42
N ASP A 599 -28.45 17.21 12.94
CA ASP A 599 -27.48 16.44 13.77
C ASP A 599 -26.67 17.32 14.74
N THR A 600 -26.67 18.65 14.55
CA THR A 600 -26.02 19.59 15.47
C THR A 600 -26.95 20.06 16.59
N MET A 601 -28.26 19.88 16.46
CA MET A 601 -29.21 20.22 17.52
C MET A 601 -29.36 19.10 18.56
N GLU A 602 -29.36 17.82 18.15
CA GLU A 602 -29.50 16.71 19.11
C GLU A 602 -28.26 16.52 20.01
N ALA A 603 -27.06 16.85 19.52
CA ALA A 603 -25.84 16.78 20.33
C ALA A 603 -25.72 17.95 21.33
N GLY A 604 -26.22 19.14 20.98
CA GLY A 604 -26.22 20.31 21.86
C GLY A 604 -27.29 20.27 22.95
N GLU A 605 -28.45 19.65 22.68
CA GLU A 605 -29.52 19.49 23.68
C GLU A 605 -29.18 18.44 24.74
N GLY A 606 -28.44 17.37 24.38
CA GLY A 606 -27.99 16.35 25.32
C GLY A 606 -26.98 16.87 26.36
N GLU A 607 -26.06 17.73 25.95
CA GLU A 607 -25.05 18.31 26.86
C GLU A 607 -25.63 19.42 27.75
N GLN A 608 -26.58 20.23 27.25
CA GLN A 608 -27.25 21.25 28.06
C GLN A 608 -28.18 20.65 29.13
N GLN A 609 -28.88 19.54 28.85
CA GLN A 609 -29.69 18.85 29.87
C GLN A 609 -28.85 18.16 30.94
N GLN A 610 -27.64 17.69 30.59
CA GLN A 610 -26.76 17.03 31.53
C GLN A 610 -26.00 18.02 32.45
N GLN A 611 -25.68 19.22 31.96
CA GLN A 611 -25.16 20.31 32.78
C GLN A 611 -26.23 20.94 33.69
N ALA A 612 -27.46 21.16 33.20
CA ALA A 612 -28.54 21.71 34.04
C ALA A 612 -28.95 20.77 35.20
N GLY A 613 -28.88 19.45 34.99
CA GLY A 613 -29.12 18.44 36.04
C GLY A 613 -28.02 18.37 37.11
N ALA A 614 -26.77 18.70 36.75
CA ALA A 614 -25.65 18.72 37.70
C ALA A 614 -25.68 19.99 38.59
N THR A 615 -26.07 21.14 38.05
CA THR A 615 -26.18 22.40 38.81
C THR A 615 -27.34 22.36 39.82
N LEU A 616 -28.46 21.69 39.48
CA LEU A 616 -29.58 21.48 40.41
C LEU A 616 -29.25 20.49 41.54
N ARG A 617 -28.41 19.47 41.28
CA ARG A 617 -27.94 18.53 42.33
C ARG A 617 -27.00 19.19 43.33
N GLN A 618 -26.10 20.06 42.88
CA GLN A 618 -25.22 20.82 43.79
C GLN A 618 -25.97 21.86 44.63
N SER A 619 -27.08 22.40 44.12
CA SER A 619 -27.92 23.35 44.89
C SER A 619 -28.80 22.64 45.93
N MET A 620 -29.22 21.39 45.70
CA MET A 620 -29.99 20.60 46.66
C MET A 620 -29.16 19.92 47.75
N GLU A 621 -27.86 19.68 47.53
CA GLU A 621 -26.96 19.11 48.55
C GLU A 621 -26.54 20.12 49.64
N GLY A 622 -26.80 21.41 49.45
CA GLY A 622 -26.57 22.47 50.44
C GLY A 622 -27.70 22.69 51.46
N LEU A 623 -28.85 22.00 51.31
CA LEU A 623 -30.07 22.30 52.08
C LEU A 623 -30.61 21.15 52.95
N ALA A 624 -29.89 20.03 53.05
CA ALA A 624 -30.34 18.85 53.81
C ALA A 624 -29.37 18.46 54.95
N THR A 625 -29.11 19.39 55.89
CA THR A 625 -28.68 19.04 57.25
C THR A 625 -29.73 19.51 58.25
N THR A 626 -30.83 18.77 58.36
CA THR A 626 -31.66 18.68 59.57
C THR A 626 -32.75 17.61 59.38
N ALA A 627 -33.03 16.86 60.45
CA ALA A 627 -34.10 15.88 60.62
C ALA A 627 -33.87 14.41 60.15
N SER A 628 -33.14 13.68 60.99
CA SER A 628 -33.64 12.57 61.84
C SER A 628 -34.62 11.51 61.28
N ALA A 629 -34.12 10.26 61.33
CA ALA A 629 -34.76 9.00 61.76
C ALA A 629 -35.79 8.27 60.87
N GLY A 630 -35.51 6.98 60.58
CA GLY A 630 -36.58 5.98 60.41
C GLY A 630 -36.40 4.86 59.36
N THR A 631 -35.55 3.88 59.63
CA THR A 631 -35.88 2.44 59.62
C THR A 631 -36.38 1.71 58.33
N LYS A 632 -35.59 0.66 57.98
CA LYS A 632 -35.91 -0.68 57.40
C LYS A 632 -36.07 -0.89 55.87
N SER A 633 -35.29 -1.88 55.43
CA SER A 633 -35.38 -2.63 54.19
C SER A 633 -36.53 -3.65 54.20
N PHE A 634 -37.07 -4.01 53.03
CA PHE A 634 -37.33 -5.40 52.60
C PHE A 634 -37.71 -5.53 51.09
N SER A 635 -36.92 -6.36 50.39
CA SER A 635 -37.14 -7.37 49.31
C SER A 635 -38.36 -7.42 48.34
N ARG A 636 -38.01 -7.58 47.04
CA ARG A 636 -38.46 -8.50 45.94
C ARG A 636 -39.95 -8.82 45.64
N ARG A 637 -40.15 -9.03 44.31
CA ARG A 637 -41.23 -9.71 43.52
C ARG A 637 -42.30 -8.75 42.98
N SER A 638 -42.80 -8.82 41.74
CA SER A 638 -42.69 -9.81 40.65
C SER A 638 -43.57 -9.41 39.44
N LEU A 639 -43.22 -9.93 38.26
CA LEU A 639 -44.06 -10.36 37.13
C LEU A 639 -44.68 -9.35 36.14
N ASP A 640 -44.16 -9.40 34.92
CA ASP A 640 -44.83 -9.76 33.65
C ASP A 640 -46.29 -9.35 33.38
N ARG A 641 -46.43 -8.51 32.34
CA ARG A 641 -47.55 -8.50 31.37
C ARG A 641 -47.17 -7.55 30.23
N ALA A 642 -47.39 -7.78 28.94
CA ALA A 642 -47.58 -8.95 28.09
C ALA A 642 -47.52 -8.41 26.64
N THR A 643 -46.91 -9.18 25.76
CA THR A 643 -46.88 -9.03 24.29
C THR A 643 -48.25 -9.24 23.60
N LEU A 644 -48.38 -8.66 22.39
CA LEU A 644 -49.17 -9.06 21.20
C LEU A 644 -50.37 -8.18 20.78
N VAL A 645 -50.33 -7.75 19.50
CA VAL A 645 -51.32 -7.91 18.38
C VAL A 645 -51.10 -6.74 17.40
N ARG A 646 -50.44 -6.90 16.23
CA ARG A 646 -50.84 -7.50 14.93
C ARG A 646 -51.59 -6.54 13.98
N ASN A 647 -50.84 -6.01 13.01
CA ASN A 647 -51.07 -5.93 11.56
C ASN A 647 -52.41 -5.45 10.92
N LYS A 648 -52.21 -4.63 9.86
CA LYS A 648 -53.00 -4.44 8.61
C LYS A 648 -54.28 -3.59 8.63
N SER A 649 -54.28 -2.46 7.90
CA SER A 649 -54.62 -2.32 6.46
C SER A 649 -55.43 -1.05 6.14
N SER A 650 -55.17 -0.49 4.94
CA SER A 650 -56.06 0.33 4.07
C SER A 650 -56.51 1.70 4.62
N SER A 651 -56.70 2.80 3.88
CA SER A 651 -56.80 3.12 2.44
C SER A 651 -57.17 4.61 2.32
N GLY A 652 -56.78 5.26 1.20
CA GLY A 652 -57.36 6.52 0.65
C GLY A 652 -57.13 7.79 1.48
N LEU A 653 -57.15 9.03 0.99
CA LEU A 653 -57.50 9.74 -0.28
C LEU A 653 -56.67 11.06 -0.19
N ASP A 654 -56.27 11.81 -1.22
CA ASP A 654 -56.58 11.97 -2.65
C ASP A 654 -55.30 12.41 -3.40
#